data_AF-A0A847MI37-F1
#
_entry.id   AF-A0A847MI37-F1
#
_cell.length_a   1.000
_cell.length_b   1.000
_cell.length_c   1.000
_cell.angle_alpha   90.00
_cell.angle_beta   90.00
_cell.angle_gamma   90.00
#
_symmetry.space_group_name_H-M   'P 1'
#
loop_
_entity.id
_entity.type
_entity.pdbx_description
1 polymer ?
#
loop_
_entity_poly.entity_id
_entity_poly.type
_entity_poly.pdbx_seq_one_letter_code
_entity_poly.pdbx_strand_id
1 'polypeptide(L)'
;MNGEQFVLGALLHDVGKALERCRYFDLPENLHKEKVNHAHVKYSAFLIQTLRSAQSSFLNPRLKDLFTEEVEKLVLFHHNPRTPEELILQIADWISAAEREEDEENLQMYYKVPLLSIFSQNGENSKPLYYSLKPLDYETLMPITKDTVETTNYSLLMDQMLKDFPMIDTLEKLLGILEIYFSSVPAQTMRFKSDISLYDHSRVTAALAHALYIDWKHGLLETNDFQEIKKWIQQKDGAIGFKDIFLVVEGDLSGIQNFIFNIPSKKAARSLKGRSVYLDLIPRYVAKFILDQCQLTPANILYVGGGNFQLLLPCSCEEKLIQIRKKVSSPLWDLHQGEIAFTLSSVKTNLEDIFSFPITLEKLHHTMTKEKQRRFWEIKENLYDQLFVPKNEIIQEREHCVSCGRKGTPYPDHDEVLCPICWSLVKLTDTLKNAKYLVEKRVSPDQRLPHSSVFDFFASLGYKIEFVSSFSKAKIDEKIYRLESMDLHAPDQSLLDGFLSGSFSFPNKTFDQIALTSLHPEDNDKKIGSPRLAYLKMDLDNLGKLFSHIANKEKERSGEATSFSRIRTLSRRIELFFNFYLVHFIRKYDPDQTKIYPVFVGGDDLFIVGNWEATVDLARKIRESFQEYTGKNPIFTL
;
A
#
# COMPACT_ATOMS: atom_id res chain seq x y z
N MET A 1 15.90 -17.09 17.55
CA MET A 1 15.14 -15.88 17.17
C MET A 1 13.79 -16.28 16.59
N ASN A 2 12.70 -15.62 17.00
CA ASN A 2 11.36 -15.83 16.44
C ASN A 2 11.15 -15.00 15.14
N GLY A 3 10.04 -15.23 14.44
CA GLY A 3 9.77 -14.55 13.16
C GLY A 3 9.65 -13.02 13.28
N GLU A 4 8.98 -12.51 14.32
CA GLU A 4 8.83 -11.06 14.53
C GLU A 4 10.18 -10.37 14.80
N GLN A 5 11.04 -10.98 15.61
CA GLN A 5 12.41 -10.51 15.86
C GLN A 5 13.24 -10.49 14.57
N PHE A 6 13.08 -11.50 13.71
CA PHE A 6 13.79 -11.56 12.43
C PHE A 6 13.35 -10.43 11.51
N VAL A 7 12.04 -10.21 11.37
CA VAL A 7 11.48 -9.11 10.57
C VAL A 7 11.87 -7.75 11.14
N LEU A 8 11.88 -7.58 12.47
CA LEU A 8 12.35 -6.36 13.12
C LEU A 8 13.81 -6.04 12.72
N GLY A 9 14.69 -7.05 12.80
CA GLY A 9 16.09 -6.91 12.40
C GLY A 9 16.21 -6.59 10.90
N ALA A 10 15.40 -7.22 10.05
CA ALA A 10 15.39 -6.95 8.62
C ALA A 10 14.88 -5.54 8.28
N LEU A 11 13.91 -5.00 9.01
CA LEU A 11 13.43 -3.62 8.82
C LEU A 11 14.45 -2.57 9.29
N LEU A 12 15.25 -2.90 10.30
CA LEU A 12 16.19 -1.97 10.93
C LEU A 12 17.65 -2.19 10.50
N HIS A 13 17.94 -3.14 9.61
CA HIS A 13 19.32 -3.50 9.23
C HIS A 13 20.14 -2.28 8.75
N ASP A 14 19.51 -1.38 8.01
CA ASP A 14 20.11 -0.22 7.36
C ASP A 14 19.76 1.13 8.01
N VAL A 15 19.04 1.14 9.15
CA VAL A 15 18.69 2.38 9.87
C VAL A 15 19.92 3.21 10.25
N GLY A 16 21.03 2.53 10.47
CA GLY A 16 22.34 3.10 10.75
C GLY A 16 22.85 4.04 9.68
N LYS A 17 22.38 3.94 8.43
CA LYS A 17 22.73 4.89 7.37
C LYS A 17 22.25 6.29 7.69
N ALA A 18 21.02 6.43 8.22
CA ALA A 18 20.50 7.73 8.64
C ALA A 18 21.23 8.25 9.90
N LEU A 19 21.48 7.37 10.88
CA LEU A 19 22.20 7.70 12.11
C LEU A 19 23.65 8.15 11.85
N GLU A 20 24.38 7.43 11.00
CA GLU A 20 25.75 7.76 10.59
C GLU A 20 25.80 9.16 9.96
N ARG A 21 24.85 9.46 9.07
CA ARG A 21 24.77 10.74 8.36
C ARG A 21 24.40 11.93 9.27
N CYS A 22 23.83 11.69 10.44
CA CYS A 22 23.62 12.74 11.45
C CYS A 22 24.97 13.30 11.97
N ARG A 23 26.03 12.48 11.98
CA ARG A 23 27.33 12.78 12.62
C ARG A 23 27.19 13.30 14.06
N TYR A 24 26.12 12.90 14.73
CA TYR A 24 25.72 13.35 16.06
C TYR A 24 25.99 12.30 17.15
N PHE A 25 25.95 11.02 16.79
CA PHE A 25 26.09 9.91 17.73
C PHE A 25 27.52 9.37 17.74
N ASP A 26 28.10 9.28 18.93
CA ASP A 26 29.35 8.55 19.16
C ASP A 26 29.05 7.06 19.39
N LEU A 27 29.77 6.19 18.69
CA LEU A 27 29.62 4.76 18.87
C LEU A 27 30.28 4.35 20.21
N PRO A 28 29.71 3.38 20.93
CA PRO A 28 30.33 2.86 22.13
C PRO A 28 31.57 2.00 21.78
N GLU A 29 32.51 1.90 22.72
CA GLU A 29 33.80 1.22 22.50
C GLU A 29 33.67 -0.23 21.99
N ASN A 30 32.66 -0.97 22.46
CA ASN A 30 32.41 -2.35 22.03
C ASN A 30 32.16 -2.41 20.52
N LEU A 31 31.30 -1.55 19.97
CA LEU A 31 30.99 -1.52 18.53
C LEU A 31 32.13 -0.92 17.70
N HIS A 32 32.91 0.01 18.27
CA HIS A 32 34.12 0.50 17.61
C HIS A 32 35.13 -0.62 17.33
N LYS A 33 35.33 -1.53 18.28
CA LYS A 33 36.31 -2.64 18.19
C LYS A 33 35.88 -3.74 17.22
N GLU A 34 34.58 -3.84 16.90
CA GLU A 34 34.08 -4.83 15.95
C GLU A 34 34.63 -4.62 14.53
N LYS A 35 35.13 -5.70 13.92
CA LYS A 35 35.68 -5.70 12.56
C LYS A 35 34.58 -6.07 11.57
N VAL A 36 33.88 -5.06 11.07
CA VAL A 36 32.82 -5.18 10.07
C VAL A 36 33.12 -4.28 8.87
N ASN A 37 32.66 -4.70 7.69
CA ASN A 37 33.01 -4.05 6.42
C ASN A 37 32.42 -2.65 6.25
N HIS A 38 31.33 -2.32 6.94
CA HIS A 38 30.61 -1.06 6.76
C HIS A 38 30.32 -0.38 8.09
N ALA A 39 30.44 0.94 8.15
CA ALA A 39 30.22 1.70 9.38
C ALA A 39 28.74 1.71 9.81
N HIS A 40 27.80 1.86 8.86
CA HIS A 40 26.37 1.93 9.16
C HIS A 40 25.85 0.74 9.99
N VAL A 41 26.38 -0.48 9.81
CA VAL A 41 25.92 -1.64 10.60
C VAL A 41 26.19 -1.48 12.09
N LYS A 42 27.26 -0.77 12.45
CA LYS A 42 27.57 -0.43 13.84
C LYS A 42 26.55 0.57 14.39
N TYR A 43 26.12 1.53 13.58
CA TYR A 43 25.09 2.49 13.99
C TYR A 43 23.70 1.84 14.09
N SER A 44 23.36 0.91 13.20
CA SER A 44 22.13 0.13 13.31
C SER A 44 22.15 -0.71 14.60
N ALA A 45 23.26 -1.42 14.87
CA ALA A 45 23.43 -2.18 16.11
C ALA A 45 23.41 -1.29 17.36
N PHE A 46 24.00 -0.10 17.28
CA PHE A 46 23.96 0.90 18.36
C PHE A 46 22.53 1.31 18.71
N LEU A 47 21.66 1.51 17.71
CA LEU A 47 20.24 1.78 17.97
C LEU A 47 19.58 0.61 18.71
N ILE A 48 19.79 -0.62 18.25
CA ILE A 48 19.23 -1.82 18.91
C ILE A 48 19.73 -1.94 20.35
N GLN A 49 21.05 -1.79 20.57
CA GLN A 49 21.67 -1.84 21.89
C GLN A 49 21.09 -0.76 22.82
N THR A 50 20.89 0.46 22.31
CA THR A 50 20.32 1.59 23.05
C THR A 50 18.87 1.32 23.43
N LEU A 51 18.05 0.87 22.49
CA LEU A 51 16.63 0.57 22.72
C LEU A 51 16.45 -0.60 23.69
N ARG A 52 17.28 -1.65 23.58
CA ARG A 52 17.29 -2.77 24.54
C ARG A 52 17.64 -2.31 25.96
N SER A 53 18.64 -1.43 26.07
CA SER A 53 19.16 -0.94 27.36
C SER A 53 18.33 0.19 27.96
N ALA A 54 17.39 0.75 27.19
CA ALA A 54 16.51 1.81 27.66
C ALA A 54 15.70 1.36 28.89
N GLN A 55 15.42 2.28 29.81
CA GLN A 55 14.59 2.02 30.98
C GLN A 55 13.26 1.41 30.54
N SER A 56 12.71 0.47 31.32
CA SER A 56 11.44 -0.22 30.97
C SER A 56 10.25 0.73 30.78
N SER A 57 10.33 1.96 31.29
CA SER A 57 9.34 3.02 31.08
C SER A 57 9.44 3.72 29.72
N PHE A 58 10.55 3.58 28.99
CA PHE A 58 10.78 4.30 27.72
C PHE A 58 10.14 3.61 26.52
N LEU A 59 10.11 2.27 26.48
CA LEU A 59 9.51 1.52 25.38
C LEU A 59 8.29 0.75 25.82
N ASN A 60 7.33 0.57 24.90
CA ASN A 60 6.27 -0.40 25.09
C ASN A 60 6.87 -1.81 25.33
N PRO A 61 6.41 -2.56 26.35
CA PRO A 61 6.94 -3.90 26.65
C PRO A 61 6.95 -4.85 25.45
N ARG A 62 5.88 -4.84 24.62
CA ARG A 62 5.78 -5.74 23.46
C ARG A 62 6.90 -5.52 22.46
N LEU A 63 7.23 -4.26 22.15
CA LEU A 63 8.32 -3.94 21.25
C LEU A 63 9.68 -4.18 21.93
N LYS A 64 9.79 -3.84 23.23
CA LYS A 64 11.03 -4.04 24.01
C LYS A 64 11.47 -5.50 23.99
N ASP A 65 10.53 -6.44 24.12
CA ASP A 65 10.81 -7.89 24.12
C ASP A 65 11.32 -8.42 22.77
N LEU A 66 11.12 -7.66 21.68
CA LEU A 66 11.69 -8.00 20.37
C LEU A 66 13.16 -7.58 20.24
N PHE A 67 13.64 -6.59 20.99
CA PHE A 67 15.04 -6.14 20.96
C PHE A 67 15.95 -7.06 21.78
N THR A 68 16.53 -8.06 21.12
CA THR A 68 17.42 -9.06 21.73
C THR A 68 18.88 -8.92 21.26
N GLU A 69 19.81 -9.62 21.91
CA GLU A 69 21.20 -9.72 21.41
C GLU A 69 21.28 -10.35 20.02
N GLU A 70 20.37 -11.29 19.72
CA GLU A 70 20.30 -11.93 18.42
C GLU A 70 19.89 -10.93 17.34
N VAL A 71 18.96 -10.01 17.63
CA VAL A 71 18.59 -8.93 16.68
C VAL A 71 19.74 -7.95 16.50
N GLU A 72 20.44 -7.59 17.57
CA GLU A 72 21.65 -6.75 17.49
C GLU A 72 22.71 -7.40 16.59
N LYS A 73 23.00 -8.69 16.78
CA LYS A 73 23.95 -9.46 15.96
C LYS A 73 23.47 -9.58 14.51
N LEU A 74 22.19 -9.87 14.29
CA LEU A 74 21.60 -9.97 12.95
C LEU A 74 21.87 -8.69 12.13
N VAL A 75 21.60 -7.53 12.74
CA VAL A 75 21.82 -6.22 12.13
C VAL A 75 23.32 -5.90 11.97
N LEU A 76 24.15 -6.23 12.97
CA LEU A 76 25.59 -5.93 12.95
C LEU A 76 26.36 -6.73 11.88
N PHE A 77 25.96 -7.99 11.65
CA PHE A 77 26.72 -8.94 10.85
C PHE A 77 26.07 -9.31 9.50
N HIS A 78 25.01 -8.63 9.06
CA HIS A 78 24.37 -8.94 7.78
C HIS A 78 25.29 -8.77 6.54
N HIS A 79 26.38 -7.99 6.61
CA HIS A 79 27.42 -7.97 5.56
C HIS A 79 28.49 -9.06 5.72
N ASN A 80 28.58 -9.68 6.90
CA ASN A 80 29.58 -10.69 7.26
C ASN A 80 28.89 -11.86 8.02
N PRO A 81 27.96 -12.59 7.38
CA PRO A 81 27.08 -13.51 8.09
C PRO A 81 27.82 -14.74 8.62
N ARG A 82 27.40 -15.18 9.81
CA ARG A 82 27.93 -16.32 10.56
C ARG A 82 26.84 -17.34 10.90
N THR A 83 25.58 -16.91 10.86
CA THR A 83 24.40 -17.76 11.06
C THR A 83 23.54 -17.83 9.79
N PRO A 84 22.67 -18.85 9.66
CA PRO A 84 21.70 -18.90 8.56
C PRO A 84 20.80 -17.66 8.50
N GLU A 85 20.33 -17.15 9.65
CA GLU A 85 19.51 -15.94 9.70
C GLU A 85 20.26 -14.70 9.16
N GLU A 86 21.52 -14.51 9.58
CA GLU A 86 22.36 -13.42 9.06
C GLU A 86 22.58 -13.56 7.54
N LEU A 87 22.71 -14.80 7.03
CA LEU A 87 22.88 -15.07 5.61
C LEU A 87 21.59 -14.83 4.80
N ILE A 88 20.43 -15.19 5.34
CA ILE A 88 19.13 -14.89 4.71
C ILE A 88 18.96 -13.39 4.54
N LEU A 89 19.26 -12.61 5.59
CA LEU A 89 19.18 -11.16 5.53
C LEU A 89 20.19 -10.57 4.52
N GLN A 90 21.41 -11.09 4.47
CA GLN A 90 22.40 -10.69 3.46
C GLN A 90 21.87 -10.89 2.04
N ILE A 91 21.31 -12.06 1.76
CA ILE A 91 20.78 -12.40 0.43
C ILE A 91 19.64 -11.46 0.05
N ALA A 92 18.72 -11.22 0.97
CA ALA A 92 17.60 -10.32 0.74
C ALA A 92 18.06 -8.87 0.45
N ASP A 93 19.06 -8.37 1.19
CA ASP A 93 19.67 -7.06 0.95
C ASP A 93 20.37 -7.00 -0.41
N TRP A 94 21.06 -8.06 -0.82
CA TRP A 94 21.70 -8.11 -2.13
C TRP A 94 20.70 -8.15 -3.28
N ILE A 95 19.61 -8.92 -3.14
CA ILE A 95 18.53 -8.95 -4.14
C ILE A 95 17.91 -7.57 -4.30
N SER A 96 17.59 -6.87 -3.20
CA SER A 96 16.97 -5.53 -3.25
C SER A 96 17.92 -4.44 -3.76
N ALA A 97 19.23 -4.61 -3.55
CA ALA A 97 20.27 -3.66 -3.96
C ALA A 97 20.78 -3.83 -5.40
N ALA A 98 20.47 -4.95 -6.07
CA ALA A 98 21.12 -5.34 -7.34
C ALA A 98 20.83 -4.42 -8.54
N GLU A 99 19.83 -3.55 -8.42
CA GLU A 99 19.38 -2.57 -9.42
C GLU A 99 19.97 -1.18 -9.25
N ARG A 100 20.79 -0.96 -8.22
CA ARG A 100 21.40 0.36 -7.96
C ARG A 100 22.26 0.78 -9.15
N GLU A 101 22.17 2.06 -9.50
CA GLU A 101 22.93 2.61 -10.62
C GLU A 101 24.20 3.28 -10.16
N GLU A 102 25.35 2.86 -10.67
CA GLU A 102 26.62 3.47 -10.34
C GLU A 102 26.71 4.91 -10.86
N ASP A 103 27.25 5.79 -10.03
CA ASP A 103 27.46 7.20 -10.32
C ASP A 103 28.84 7.59 -9.79
N GLU A 104 29.89 7.20 -10.54
CA GLU A 104 31.29 7.45 -10.17
C GLU A 104 31.65 8.94 -10.18
N GLU A 105 30.88 9.77 -10.91
CA GLU A 105 31.06 11.22 -10.97
C GLU A 105 30.52 11.94 -9.73
N ASN A 106 29.71 11.25 -8.91
CA ASN A 106 29.19 11.81 -7.66
C ASN A 106 30.29 11.90 -6.58
N LEU A 107 31.02 13.01 -6.62
CA LEU A 107 32.05 13.39 -5.66
C LEU A 107 31.49 14.11 -4.41
N GLN A 108 30.15 14.16 -4.25
CA GLN A 108 29.55 14.84 -3.11
C GLN A 108 29.83 14.07 -1.80
N MET A 109 29.86 14.81 -0.70
CA MET A 109 29.88 14.19 0.63
C MET A 109 28.61 13.35 0.81
N TYR A 110 28.77 12.08 1.20
CA TYR A 110 27.68 11.09 1.25
C TYR A 110 26.45 11.50 2.08
N TYR A 111 26.61 12.38 3.07
CA TYR A 111 25.53 12.90 3.90
C TYR A 111 24.87 14.17 3.32
N LYS A 112 25.34 14.68 2.18
CA LYS A 112 24.77 15.83 1.48
C LYS A 112 23.97 15.47 0.23
N VAL A 113 23.94 14.19 -0.13
CA VAL A 113 23.24 13.70 -1.32
C VAL A 113 21.74 13.58 -0.99
N PRO A 114 20.85 14.31 -1.68
CA PRO A 114 19.40 14.16 -1.53
C PRO A 114 18.86 12.92 -2.24
N LEU A 115 17.61 12.54 -1.92
CA LEU A 115 16.90 11.50 -2.64
C LEU A 115 16.39 12.06 -4.00
N LEU A 116 16.86 11.48 -5.09
CA LEU A 116 16.45 11.79 -6.46
C LEU A 116 15.06 11.20 -6.75
N SER A 117 14.24 11.95 -7.50
CA SER A 117 12.96 11.47 -7.99
C SER A 117 13.16 10.36 -9.02
N ILE A 118 12.48 9.22 -8.81
CA ILE A 118 12.48 8.09 -9.74
C ILE A 118 11.94 8.47 -11.13
N PHE A 119 11.10 9.52 -11.21
CA PHE A 119 10.58 10.05 -12.47
C PHE A 119 11.62 10.82 -13.30
N SER A 120 12.69 11.30 -12.67
CA SER A 120 13.73 12.10 -13.32
C SER A 120 14.71 11.30 -14.18
N GLN A 121 14.70 9.96 -14.12
CA GLN A 121 15.70 9.13 -14.80
C GLN A 121 15.30 8.64 -16.20
N ASN A 122 14.10 8.99 -16.67
CA ASN A 122 13.51 8.32 -17.83
C ASN A 122 13.35 9.14 -19.12
N GLY A 123 13.58 10.46 -19.11
CA GLY A 123 13.42 11.32 -20.30
C GLY A 123 14.67 12.15 -20.64
N GLU A 124 15.01 12.26 -21.93
CA GLU A 124 16.15 13.04 -22.43
C GLU A 124 16.09 14.55 -22.10
N ASN A 125 14.94 15.06 -21.64
CA ASN A 125 14.70 16.47 -21.31
C ASN A 125 14.17 16.70 -19.88
N SER A 126 14.17 15.70 -18.99
CA SER A 126 13.67 15.89 -17.61
C SER A 126 14.70 16.56 -16.73
N LYS A 127 14.30 17.62 -16.01
CA LYS A 127 15.13 18.22 -14.96
C LYS A 127 15.18 17.26 -13.76
N PRO A 128 16.34 17.11 -13.09
CA PRO A 128 16.39 16.34 -11.86
C PRO A 128 15.54 17.03 -10.79
N LEU A 129 14.70 16.24 -10.13
CA LEU A 129 13.94 16.67 -8.96
C LEU A 129 14.34 15.82 -7.75
N TYR A 130 14.24 16.41 -6.57
CA TYR A 130 14.70 15.81 -5.32
C TYR A 130 13.61 15.91 -4.26
N TYR A 131 13.51 14.90 -3.40
CA TYR A 131 12.62 14.94 -2.24
C TYR A 131 13.32 15.61 -1.07
N SER A 132 12.63 16.56 -0.42
CA SER A 132 13.14 17.25 0.77
C SER A 132 13.35 16.27 1.93
N LEU A 133 14.52 16.30 2.57
CA LEU A 133 14.80 15.46 3.74
C LEU A 133 14.01 15.91 4.98
N LYS A 134 12.74 15.51 5.02
CA LYS A 134 11.73 15.79 6.05
C LYS A 134 10.76 14.60 6.14
N PRO A 135 9.96 14.52 7.23
CA PRO A 135 8.87 13.55 7.31
C PRO A 135 7.93 13.66 6.11
N LEU A 136 7.39 12.53 5.66
CA LEU A 136 6.44 12.44 4.57
C LEU A 136 5.13 13.14 4.95
N ASP A 137 4.76 14.16 4.19
CA ASP A 137 3.51 14.89 4.29
C ASP A 137 3.04 15.34 2.89
N TYR A 138 1.97 16.13 2.83
CA TYR A 138 1.43 16.65 1.56
C TYR A 138 2.43 17.52 0.78
N GLU A 139 3.24 18.32 1.46
CA GLU A 139 4.20 19.24 0.84
C GLU A 139 5.48 18.50 0.43
N THR A 140 6.02 17.66 1.31
CA THR A 140 7.28 16.93 1.11
C THR A 140 7.16 15.76 0.15
N LEU A 141 5.92 15.29 -0.10
CA LEU A 141 5.64 14.34 -1.17
C LEU A 141 6.00 14.90 -2.54
N MET A 142 5.82 16.21 -2.77
CA MET A 142 6.17 16.84 -4.05
C MET A 142 7.68 17.06 -4.15
N PRO A 143 8.35 16.55 -5.20
CA PRO A 143 9.77 16.76 -5.37
C PRO A 143 10.07 18.18 -5.90
N ILE A 144 11.25 18.72 -5.56
CA ILE A 144 11.70 20.08 -5.87
C ILE A 144 12.96 20.08 -6.72
N THR A 145 13.24 21.19 -7.42
CA THR A 145 14.38 21.29 -8.36
C THR A 145 15.76 21.37 -7.69
N LYS A 146 15.80 21.78 -6.43
CA LYS A 146 17.04 21.86 -5.66
C LYS A 146 16.72 21.59 -4.20
N ASP A 147 17.35 20.57 -3.65
CA ASP A 147 17.38 20.34 -2.22
C ASP A 147 18.83 20.42 -1.72
N THR A 148 19.02 20.98 -0.53
CA THR A 148 20.31 21.04 0.15
C THR A 148 20.21 20.24 1.42
N VAL A 149 20.83 19.06 1.43
CA VAL A 149 20.85 18.19 2.59
C VAL A 149 22.13 18.44 3.39
N GLU A 150 21.97 18.64 4.68
CA GLU A 150 23.05 18.80 5.66
C GLU A 150 22.85 17.82 6.82
N THR A 151 23.89 17.64 7.64
CA THR A 151 23.83 16.74 8.80
C THR A 151 22.74 17.12 9.80
N THR A 152 22.44 18.42 9.94
CA THR A 152 21.36 18.94 10.80
C THR A 152 19.97 18.49 10.35
N ASN A 153 19.75 18.29 9.05
CA ASN A 153 18.49 17.76 8.54
C ASN A 153 18.28 16.31 9.01
N TYR A 154 19.33 15.48 8.91
CA TYR A 154 19.30 14.11 9.44
C TYR A 154 19.08 14.11 10.96
N SER A 155 19.79 14.93 11.73
CA SER A 155 19.62 15.00 13.18
C SER A 155 18.18 15.36 13.57
N LEU A 156 17.57 16.37 12.92
CA LEU A 156 16.19 16.77 13.18
C LEU A 156 15.20 15.63 12.86
N LEU A 157 15.39 14.95 11.73
CA LEU A 157 14.55 13.83 11.31
C LEU A 157 14.62 12.68 12.31
N MET A 158 15.84 12.33 12.75
CA MET A 158 16.05 11.25 13.73
C MET A 158 15.52 11.62 15.11
N ASP A 159 15.72 12.86 15.57
CA ASP A 159 15.18 13.34 16.85
C ASP A 159 13.65 13.31 16.88
N GLN A 160 12.99 13.62 15.77
CA GLN A 160 11.54 13.49 15.64
C GLN A 160 11.12 12.03 15.69
N MET A 161 11.73 11.17 14.86
CA MET A 161 11.39 9.75 14.83
C MET A 161 11.59 9.07 16.19
N LEU A 162 12.71 9.34 16.88
CA LEU A 162 13.03 8.73 18.17
C LEU A 162 12.07 9.15 19.31
N LYS A 163 11.34 10.26 19.17
CA LYS A 163 10.26 10.63 20.11
C LYS A 163 9.03 9.74 19.96
N ASP A 164 8.84 9.14 18.79
CA ASP A 164 7.69 8.28 18.49
C ASP A 164 7.96 6.82 18.88
N PHE A 165 9.24 6.40 18.92
CA PHE A 165 9.66 5.03 19.30
C PHE A 165 9.02 4.49 20.58
N PRO A 166 8.92 5.26 21.69
CA PRO A 166 8.20 4.87 22.91
C PRO A 166 6.76 4.37 22.70
N MET A 167 6.09 4.89 21.68
CA MET A 167 4.67 4.67 21.42
C MET A 167 4.43 3.48 20.47
N ILE A 168 5.49 2.90 19.90
CA ILE A 168 5.42 1.77 18.98
C ILE A 168 5.28 0.47 19.78
N ASP A 169 4.26 -0.32 19.48
CA ASP A 169 3.94 -1.59 20.17
C ASP A 169 3.78 -2.78 19.22
N THR A 170 3.84 -2.55 17.90
CA THR A 170 3.70 -3.56 16.86
C THR A 170 4.62 -3.25 15.67
N LEU A 171 4.96 -4.27 14.88
CA LEU A 171 5.73 -4.10 13.64
C LEU A 171 4.97 -3.29 12.58
N GLU A 172 3.64 -3.27 12.61
CA GLU A 172 2.82 -2.44 11.71
C GLU A 172 2.99 -0.96 12.00
N LYS A 173 2.98 -0.55 13.28
CA LYS A 173 3.30 0.83 13.67
C LYS A 173 4.73 1.20 13.33
N LEU A 174 5.69 0.28 13.52
CA LEU A 174 7.07 0.51 13.12
C LEU A 174 7.17 0.77 11.61
N LEU A 175 6.52 -0.06 10.78
CA LEU A 175 6.46 0.15 9.33
C LEU A 175 5.90 1.53 8.97
N GLY A 176 4.81 1.97 9.61
CA GLY A 176 4.23 3.30 9.41
C GLY A 176 5.18 4.43 9.78
N ILE A 177 5.88 4.33 10.92
CA ILE A 177 6.89 5.32 11.33
C ILE A 177 8.05 5.35 10.32
N LEU A 178 8.58 4.19 9.92
CA LEU A 178 9.63 4.12 8.90
C LEU A 178 9.16 4.72 7.56
N GLU A 179 7.90 4.52 7.18
CA GLU A 179 7.33 5.13 5.97
C GLU A 179 7.35 6.66 6.04
N ILE A 180 6.91 7.23 7.17
CA ILE A 180 6.89 8.68 7.37
C ILE A 180 8.31 9.26 7.37
N TYR A 181 9.23 8.69 8.15
CA TYR A 181 10.54 9.31 8.35
C TYR A 181 11.57 8.95 7.27
N PHE A 182 11.50 7.77 6.66
CA PHE A 182 12.54 7.29 5.71
C PHE A 182 12.13 7.32 4.24
N SER A 183 10.93 7.81 3.91
CA SER A 183 10.51 8.01 2.51
C SER A 183 11.34 9.04 1.74
N SER A 184 12.01 9.97 2.42
CA SER A 184 12.88 11.00 1.80
C SER A 184 14.38 10.74 2.02
N VAL A 185 14.73 9.69 2.77
CA VAL A 185 16.13 9.32 3.04
C VAL A 185 16.65 8.44 1.90
N PRO A 186 17.76 8.74 1.24
CA PRO A 186 18.34 7.87 0.21
C PRO A 186 18.95 6.60 0.81
N ALA A 187 18.63 5.43 0.24
CA ALA A 187 19.16 4.14 0.70
C ALA A 187 20.67 3.99 0.45
N GLN A 188 21.21 4.65 -0.58
CA GLN A 188 22.62 4.69 -0.91
C GLN A 188 22.97 6.06 -1.51
N THR A 189 24.16 6.57 -1.20
CA THR A 189 24.60 7.92 -1.59
C THR A 189 26.02 7.99 -2.12
N MET A 190 26.86 6.97 -1.90
CA MET A 190 28.22 6.94 -2.42
C MET A 190 28.29 6.10 -3.68
N ARG A 191 28.80 6.65 -4.79
CA ARG A 191 29.01 5.93 -6.06
C ARG A 191 27.76 5.34 -6.69
N PHE A 192 26.57 5.74 -6.23
CA PHE A 192 25.31 5.32 -6.83
C PHE A 192 24.32 6.48 -6.91
N LYS A 193 23.41 6.42 -7.89
CA LYS A 193 22.23 7.27 -7.93
C LYS A 193 21.31 6.98 -6.75
N SER A 194 20.83 8.04 -6.12
CA SER A 194 20.07 8.01 -4.89
C SER A 194 18.56 8.06 -5.15
N ASP A 195 18.00 7.14 -5.93
CA ASP A 195 16.57 7.15 -6.34
C ASP A 195 15.66 6.19 -5.55
N ILE A 196 16.26 5.29 -4.77
CA ILE A 196 15.55 4.37 -3.87
C ILE A 196 15.60 4.93 -2.45
N SER A 197 14.42 5.05 -1.82
CA SER A 197 14.34 5.49 -0.43
C SER A 197 14.77 4.39 0.54
N LEU A 198 15.28 4.78 1.71
CA LEU A 198 15.66 3.86 2.78
C LEU A 198 14.44 3.07 3.27
N TYR A 199 13.25 3.67 3.27
CA TYR A 199 12.01 2.95 3.54
C TYR A 199 11.73 1.85 2.52
N ASP A 200 11.77 2.17 1.22
CA ASP A 200 11.52 1.21 0.15
C ASP A 200 12.52 0.04 0.20
N HIS A 201 13.81 0.36 0.34
CA HIS A 201 14.87 -0.64 0.50
C HIS A 201 14.62 -1.54 1.70
N SER A 202 14.37 -0.97 2.88
CA SER A 202 14.20 -1.74 4.12
C SER A 202 12.95 -2.63 4.08
N ARG A 203 11.83 -2.10 3.55
CA ARG A 203 10.58 -2.86 3.41
C ARG A 203 10.73 -4.02 2.43
N VAL A 204 11.35 -3.78 1.26
CA VAL A 204 11.56 -4.81 0.24
C VAL A 204 12.52 -5.89 0.75
N THR A 205 13.63 -5.50 1.38
CA THR A 205 14.56 -6.44 2.03
C THR A 205 13.84 -7.26 3.10
N ALA A 206 13.01 -6.65 3.94
CA ALA A 206 12.24 -7.37 4.95
C ALA A 206 11.24 -8.36 4.33
N ALA A 207 10.55 -7.99 3.25
CA ALA A 207 9.62 -8.88 2.55
C ALA A 207 10.31 -10.13 1.98
N LEU A 208 11.43 -9.94 1.29
CA LEU A 208 12.27 -11.00 0.73
C LEU A 208 12.84 -11.90 1.84
N ALA A 209 13.44 -11.29 2.87
CA ALA A 209 14.03 -12.01 3.99
C ALA A 209 12.97 -12.84 4.73
N HIS A 210 11.77 -12.28 4.95
CA HIS A 210 10.70 -12.97 5.66
C HIS A 210 10.20 -14.21 4.90
N ALA A 211 10.02 -14.10 3.58
CA ALA A 211 9.65 -15.24 2.75
C ALA A 211 10.71 -16.36 2.82
N LEU A 212 11.98 -16.02 2.63
CA LEU A 212 13.09 -16.98 2.72
C LEU A 212 13.19 -17.62 4.12
N TYR A 213 12.98 -16.84 5.18
CA TYR A 213 13.02 -17.32 6.55
C TYR A 213 11.91 -18.33 6.84
N ILE A 214 10.68 -18.08 6.37
CA ILE A 214 9.56 -19.02 6.56
C ILE A 214 9.82 -20.33 5.80
N ASP A 215 10.24 -20.26 4.54
CA ASP A 215 10.52 -21.48 3.77
C ASP A 215 11.70 -22.28 4.33
N TRP A 216 12.70 -21.62 4.91
CA TRP A 216 13.76 -22.29 5.68
C TRP A 216 13.22 -22.97 6.94
N LYS A 217 12.37 -22.28 7.72
CA LYS A 217 11.75 -22.88 8.92
C LYS A 217 10.84 -24.06 8.60
N HIS A 218 10.20 -24.05 7.43
CA HIS A 218 9.39 -25.17 6.94
C HIS A 218 10.20 -26.27 6.23
N GLY A 219 11.52 -26.10 6.07
CA GLY A 219 12.39 -27.09 5.42
C GLY A 219 12.27 -27.17 3.91
N LEU A 220 11.67 -26.17 3.25
CA LEU A 220 11.69 -26.04 1.78
C LEU A 220 13.00 -25.47 1.25
N LEU A 221 13.71 -24.71 2.10
CA LEU A 221 15.06 -24.23 1.86
C LEU A 221 16.00 -24.75 2.94
N GLU A 222 17.20 -25.13 2.55
CA GLU A 222 18.29 -25.56 3.43
C GLU A 222 19.37 -24.48 3.53
N THR A 223 20.23 -24.56 4.55
CA THR A 223 21.35 -23.61 4.68
C THR A 223 22.31 -23.65 3.49
N ASN A 224 22.45 -24.80 2.83
CA ASN A 224 23.26 -24.92 1.61
C ASN A 224 22.65 -24.15 0.42
N ASP A 225 21.31 -24.12 0.31
CA ASP A 225 20.64 -23.33 -0.73
C ASP A 225 21.05 -21.86 -0.65
N PHE A 226 21.15 -21.29 0.55
CA PHE A 226 21.56 -19.89 0.74
C PHE A 226 23.00 -19.64 0.30
N GLN A 227 23.91 -20.58 0.51
CA GLN A 227 25.29 -20.46 0.02
C GLN A 227 25.32 -20.49 -1.52
N GLU A 228 24.51 -21.35 -2.13
CA GLU A 228 24.37 -21.42 -3.58
C GLU A 228 23.74 -20.14 -4.14
N ILE A 229 22.66 -19.62 -3.52
CA ILE A 229 22.03 -18.34 -3.91
C ILE A 229 23.06 -17.21 -3.85
N LYS A 230 23.83 -17.13 -2.76
CA LYS A 230 24.90 -16.14 -2.60
C LYS A 230 25.92 -16.23 -3.72
N LYS A 231 26.39 -17.44 -4.04
CA LYS A 231 27.33 -17.69 -5.15
C LYS A 231 26.71 -17.29 -6.49
N TRP A 232 25.44 -17.63 -6.72
CA TRP A 232 24.72 -17.30 -7.94
C TRP A 232 24.54 -15.79 -8.11
N ILE A 233 24.24 -15.02 -7.05
CA ILE A 233 24.16 -13.55 -7.17
C ILE A 233 25.51 -12.96 -7.61
N GLN A 234 26.62 -13.55 -7.17
CA GLN A 234 27.98 -13.06 -7.49
C GLN A 234 28.51 -13.54 -8.85
N GLN A 235 28.12 -14.74 -9.29
CA GLN A 235 28.74 -15.42 -10.45
C GLN A 235 27.74 -15.80 -11.55
N LYS A 236 26.43 -15.71 -11.29
CA LYS A 236 25.33 -16.14 -12.16
C LYS A 236 25.45 -17.58 -12.65
N ASP A 237 26.07 -18.43 -11.83
CA ASP A 237 26.35 -19.82 -12.14
C ASP A 237 25.69 -20.76 -11.13
N GLY A 238 25.15 -21.87 -11.63
CA GLY A 238 24.48 -22.91 -10.83
C GLY A 238 22.96 -22.99 -11.04
N ALA A 239 22.43 -24.17 -10.78
CA ALA A 239 21.01 -24.49 -10.97
C ALA A 239 20.06 -23.76 -10.00
N ILE A 240 20.58 -23.25 -8.89
CA ILE A 240 19.81 -22.54 -7.86
C ILE A 240 19.10 -21.29 -8.40
N GLY A 241 19.64 -20.66 -9.45
CA GLY A 241 19.02 -19.52 -10.14
C GLY A 241 17.64 -19.81 -10.72
N PHE A 242 17.37 -21.09 -11.02
CA PHE A 242 16.12 -21.58 -11.60
C PHE A 242 15.22 -22.29 -10.58
N LYS A 243 15.66 -22.43 -9.32
CA LYS A 243 14.84 -22.96 -8.23
C LYS A 243 13.81 -21.91 -7.84
N ASP A 244 12.54 -22.30 -7.80
CA ASP A 244 11.48 -21.44 -7.28
C ASP A 244 11.68 -21.20 -5.78
N ILE A 245 11.85 -19.94 -5.40
CA ILE A 245 12.13 -19.54 -4.02
C ILE A 245 11.18 -18.45 -3.48
N PHE A 246 10.34 -17.90 -4.36
CA PHE A 246 9.29 -16.94 -4.00
C PHE A 246 7.98 -17.29 -4.70
N LEU A 247 6.88 -16.81 -4.10
CA LEU A 247 5.55 -16.86 -4.68
C LEU A 247 5.00 -15.44 -4.78
N VAL A 248 4.84 -14.93 -6.01
CA VAL A 248 4.20 -13.63 -6.25
C VAL A 248 2.71 -13.86 -6.48
N VAL A 249 1.89 -13.18 -5.69
CA VAL A 249 0.43 -13.34 -5.68
C VAL A 249 -0.24 -12.05 -6.09
N GLU A 250 -1.25 -12.12 -6.94
CA GLU A 250 -2.09 -10.99 -7.32
C GLU A 250 -3.55 -11.33 -7.04
N GLY A 251 -4.24 -10.40 -6.39
CA GLY A 251 -5.70 -10.45 -6.22
C GLY A 251 -6.35 -9.29 -6.95
N ASP A 252 -7.42 -9.55 -7.70
CA ASP A 252 -8.12 -8.56 -8.51
C ASP A 252 -9.64 -8.68 -8.32
N LEU A 253 -10.29 -7.54 -8.14
CA LEU A 253 -11.74 -7.43 -8.21
C LEU A 253 -12.19 -7.06 -9.61
N SER A 254 -12.97 -7.96 -10.20
CA SER A 254 -13.67 -7.76 -11.46
C SER A 254 -15.10 -7.27 -11.23
N GLY A 255 -15.59 -6.41 -12.13
CA GLY A 255 -16.96 -5.88 -12.08
C GLY A 255 -17.10 -4.51 -11.39
N ILE A 256 -15.99 -3.90 -10.95
CA ILE A 256 -15.95 -2.60 -10.23
C ILE A 256 -16.79 -1.53 -10.92
N GLN A 257 -16.56 -1.27 -12.21
CA GLN A 257 -17.26 -0.19 -12.94
C GLN A 257 -18.77 -0.44 -13.01
N ASN A 258 -19.18 -1.67 -13.35
CA ASN A 258 -20.60 -2.02 -13.41
C ASN A 258 -21.26 -1.90 -12.03
N PHE A 259 -20.57 -2.37 -10.99
CA PHE A 259 -21.06 -2.26 -9.62
C PHE A 259 -21.16 -0.81 -9.15
N ILE A 260 -20.22 0.07 -9.50
CA ILE A 260 -20.29 1.48 -9.08
C ILE A 260 -21.38 2.23 -9.87
N PHE A 261 -21.47 2.06 -11.18
CA PHE A 261 -22.29 2.95 -12.03
C PHE A 261 -23.71 2.46 -12.32
N ASN A 262 -24.03 1.19 -12.06
CA ASN A 262 -25.38 0.67 -12.23
C ASN A 262 -26.27 1.03 -11.01
N ILE A 263 -26.67 2.30 -10.93
CA ILE A 263 -27.52 2.85 -9.84
C ILE A 263 -28.66 3.67 -10.46
N PRO A 264 -29.91 3.57 -9.94
CA PRO A 264 -31.00 4.45 -10.35
C PRO A 264 -30.72 5.92 -10.04
N SER A 265 -31.34 6.81 -10.79
CA SER A 265 -31.09 8.26 -10.75
C SER A 265 -31.43 8.96 -9.43
N LYS A 266 -32.43 8.50 -8.66
CA LYS A 266 -32.80 9.14 -7.39
C LYS A 266 -31.83 8.75 -6.26
N LYS A 267 -31.30 9.75 -5.55
CA LYS A 267 -30.36 9.60 -4.40
C LYS A 267 -29.08 8.80 -4.70
N ALA A 268 -28.70 8.64 -5.98
CA ALA A 268 -27.52 7.90 -6.44
C ALA A 268 -26.22 8.25 -5.68
N ALA A 269 -26.03 9.54 -5.38
CA ALA A 269 -24.87 10.05 -4.65
C ALA A 269 -24.64 9.35 -3.30
N ARG A 270 -25.69 8.92 -2.58
CA ARG A 270 -25.50 8.23 -1.29
C ARG A 270 -25.02 6.80 -1.47
N SER A 271 -25.57 6.04 -2.41
CA SER A 271 -25.12 4.66 -2.64
C SER A 271 -23.73 4.60 -3.27
N LEU A 272 -23.34 5.61 -4.04
CA LEU A 272 -22.11 5.60 -4.83
C LEU A 272 -20.83 5.54 -3.96
N LYS A 273 -20.73 6.38 -2.92
CA LYS A 273 -19.56 6.38 -2.01
C LYS A 273 -19.44 5.09 -1.21
N GLY A 274 -20.55 4.58 -0.69
CA GLY A 274 -20.56 3.31 0.05
C GLY A 274 -20.06 2.15 -0.82
N ARG A 275 -20.46 2.12 -2.10
CA ARG A 275 -19.96 1.14 -3.07
C ARG A 275 -18.46 1.29 -3.35
N SER A 276 -17.97 2.51 -3.58
CA SER A 276 -16.55 2.73 -3.88
C SER A 276 -15.65 2.39 -2.69
N VAL A 277 -16.01 2.82 -1.47
CA VAL A 277 -15.26 2.47 -0.26
C VAL A 277 -15.31 0.96 0.02
N TYR A 278 -16.46 0.32 -0.16
CA TYR A 278 -16.57 -1.13 0.00
C TYR A 278 -15.61 -1.88 -0.93
N LEU A 279 -15.52 -1.46 -2.21
CA LEU A 279 -14.60 -2.05 -3.19
C LEU A 279 -13.12 -1.76 -2.92
N ASP A 280 -12.79 -0.63 -2.29
CA ASP A 280 -11.42 -0.34 -1.83
C ASP A 280 -11.03 -1.21 -0.62
N LEU A 281 -11.96 -1.47 0.29
CA LEU A 281 -11.71 -2.25 1.50
C LEU A 281 -11.56 -3.76 1.23
N ILE A 282 -12.32 -4.34 0.30
CA ILE A 282 -12.23 -5.78 0.01
C ILE A 282 -10.79 -6.25 -0.28
N PRO A 283 -10.03 -5.69 -1.24
CA PRO A 283 -8.68 -6.14 -1.54
C PRO A 283 -7.73 -5.93 -0.36
N ARG A 284 -7.86 -4.82 0.40
CA ARG A 284 -7.06 -4.56 1.60
C ARG A 284 -7.24 -5.67 2.65
N TYR A 285 -8.47 -6.04 2.94
CA TYR A 285 -8.79 -7.05 3.94
C TYR A 285 -8.50 -8.47 3.47
N VAL A 286 -8.64 -8.76 2.16
CA VAL A 286 -8.22 -10.05 1.60
C VAL A 286 -6.71 -10.20 1.63
N ALA A 287 -5.95 -9.17 1.24
CA ALA A 287 -4.49 -9.15 1.35
C ALA A 287 -4.06 -9.38 2.81
N LYS A 288 -4.64 -8.64 3.76
CA LYS A 288 -4.37 -8.80 5.18
C LYS A 288 -4.69 -10.20 5.69
N PHE A 289 -5.84 -10.76 5.29
CA PHE A 289 -6.22 -12.13 5.61
C PHE A 289 -5.20 -13.15 5.09
N ILE A 290 -4.72 -13.01 3.84
CA ILE A 290 -3.68 -13.89 3.29
C ILE A 290 -2.40 -13.83 4.12
N LEU A 291 -1.95 -12.62 4.48
CA LEU A 291 -0.75 -12.45 5.30
C LEU A 291 -0.89 -13.12 6.67
N ASP A 292 -2.04 -12.97 7.33
CA ASP A 292 -2.29 -13.66 8.61
C ASP A 292 -2.20 -15.19 8.47
N GLN A 293 -2.82 -15.75 7.42
CA GLN A 293 -2.78 -17.20 7.17
C GLN A 293 -1.36 -17.70 6.86
N CYS A 294 -0.52 -16.82 6.32
CA CYS A 294 0.88 -17.06 6.02
C CYS A 294 1.84 -16.66 7.16
N GLN A 295 1.34 -16.12 8.28
CA GLN A 295 2.15 -15.59 9.38
C GLN A 295 3.15 -14.51 8.93
N LEU A 296 2.73 -13.69 7.97
CA LEU A 296 3.52 -12.60 7.39
C LEU A 296 3.13 -11.24 7.96
N THR A 297 4.01 -10.25 7.77
CA THR A 297 3.76 -8.85 8.15
C THR A 297 3.34 -8.03 6.92
N PRO A 298 2.81 -6.80 7.12
CA PRO A 298 2.48 -5.90 6.02
C PRO A 298 3.66 -5.53 5.11
N ALA A 299 4.91 -5.79 5.52
CA ALA A 299 6.08 -5.60 4.65
C ALA A 299 5.97 -6.42 3.34
N ASN A 300 5.32 -7.58 3.39
CA ASN A 300 5.12 -8.50 2.26
C ASN A 300 4.04 -8.04 1.26
N ILE A 301 3.37 -6.92 1.53
CA ILE A 301 2.53 -6.26 0.53
C ILE A 301 3.43 -5.55 -0.47
N LEU A 302 3.26 -5.78 -1.76
CA LEU A 302 3.99 -5.09 -2.82
C LEU A 302 3.18 -3.92 -3.44
N TYR A 303 1.85 -4.02 -3.44
CA TYR A 303 0.92 -3.03 -3.98
C TYR A 303 -0.49 -3.31 -3.41
N VAL A 304 -1.26 -2.26 -3.07
CA VAL A 304 -2.70 -2.35 -2.80
C VAL A 304 -3.38 -1.05 -3.26
N GLY A 305 -4.26 -1.14 -4.24
CA GLY A 305 -4.97 0.01 -4.83
C GLY A 305 -5.86 -0.41 -5.99
N GLY A 306 -6.75 0.47 -6.45
CA GLY A 306 -7.54 0.23 -7.67
C GLY A 306 -8.38 -1.05 -7.70
N GLY A 307 -8.76 -1.59 -6.53
CA GLY A 307 -9.47 -2.87 -6.44
C GLY A 307 -8.59 -4.12 -6.61
N ASN A 308 -7.27 -3.98 -6.62
CA ASN A 308 -6.32 -5.08 -6.73
C ASN A 308 -5.21 -5.00 -5.66
N PHE A 309 -4.44 -6.07 -5.52
CA PHE A 309 -3.26 -6.12 -4.66
C PHE A 309 -2.21 -7.08 -5.22
N GLN A 310 -0.96 -6.87 -4.84
CA GLN A 310 0.15 -7.79 -5.09
C GLN A 310 0.91 -8.10 -3.80
N LEU A 311 1.25 -9.37 -3.57
CA LEU A 311 1.99 -9.84 -2.39
C LEU A 311 3.23 -10.64 -2.82
N LEU A 312 4.26 -10.60 -1.98
CA LEU A 312 5.41 -11.51 -2.04
C LEU A 312 5.32 -12.49 -0.87
N LEU A 313 5.11 -13.76 -1.17
CA LEU A 313 4.90 -14.84 -0.20
C LEU A 313 6.00 -15.91 -0.29
N PRO A 314 6.21 -16.69 0.78
CA PRO A 314 6.97 -17.94 0.72
C PRO A 314 6.24 -18.98 -0.14
N CYS A 315 6.99 -19.88 -0.78
CA CYS A 315 6.45 -20.97 -1.58
C CYS A 315 5.59 -21.94 -0.75
N SER A 316 5.87 -22.09 0.55
CA SER A 316 5.04 -22.89 1.47
C SER A 316 3.60 -22.40 1.63
N CYS A 317 3.26 -21.19 1.15
CA CYS A 317 1.89 -20.68 1.19
C CYS A 317 1.01 -21.08 -0.01
N GLU A 318 1.56 -21.69 -1.05
CA GLU A 318 0.82 -21.98 -2.30
C GLU A 318 -0.48 -22.76 -2.06
N GLU A 319 -0.42 -23.84 -1.28
CA GLU A 319 -1.60 -24.68 -1.00
C GLU A 319 -2.69 -23.93 -0.22
N LYS A 320 -2.30 -23.03 0.69
CA LYS A 320 -3.24 -22.21 1.48
C LYS A 320 -4.05 -21.29 0.58
N LEU A 321 -3.48 -20.78 -0.52
CA LEU A 321 -4.18 -19.88 -1.44
C LEU A 321 -5.42 -20.53 -2.08
N ILE A 322 -5.39 -21.84 -2.31
CA ILE A 322 -6.54 -22.59 -2.85
C ILE A 322 -7.73 -22.51 -1.90
N GLN A 323 -7.49 -22.73 -0.60
CA GLN A 323 -8.53 -22.66 0.42
C GLN A 323 -9.02 -21.22 0.64
N ILE A 324 -8.08 -20.26 0.63
CA ILE A 324 -8.40 -18.83 0.76
C ILE A 324 -9.30 -18.37 -0.38
N ARG A 325 -9.03 -18.79 -1.63
CA ARG A 325 -9.87 -18.44 -2.78
C ARG A 325 -11.32 -18.85 -2.55
N LYS A 326 -11.58 -20.10 -2.16
CA LYS A 326 -12.95 -20.59 -1.85
C LYS A 326 -13.59 -19.79 -0.71
N LYS A 327 -12.81 -19.48 0.34
CA LYS A 327 -13.29 -18.72 1.52
C LYS A 327 -13.64 -17.27 1.21
N VAL A 328 -12.97 -16.63 0.25
CA VAL A 328 -13.26 -15.26 -0.18
C VAL A 328 -14.42 -15.23 -1.19
N SER A 329 -14.44 -16.16 -2.14
CA SER A 329 -15.44 -16.16 -3.22
C SER A 329 -16.84 -16.56 -2.77
N SER A 330 -16.98 -17.46 -1.78
CA SER A 330 -18.30 -17.87 -1.31
C SER A 330 -19.10 -16.71 -0.69
N PRO A 331 -18.58 -15.93 0.28
CA PRO A 331 -19.31 -14.78 0.81
C PRO A 331 -19.57 -13.69 -0.25
N LEU A 332 -18.64 -13.46 -1.18
CA LEU A 332 -18.87 -12.49 -2.26
C LEU A 332 -20.02 -12.92 -3.18
N TRP A 333 -20.09 -14.21 -3.50
CA TRP A 333 -21.20 -14.76 -4.26
C TRP A 333 -22.53 -14.62 -3.52
N ASP A 334 -22.57 -14.98 -2.25
CA ASP A 334 -23.79 -14.89 -1.42
C ASP A 334 -24.32 -13.46 -1.33
N LEU A 335 -23.41 -12.47 -1.26
CA LEU A 335 -23.75 -11.05 -1.11
C LEU A 335 -24.06 -10.37 -2.45
N HIS A 336 -23.41 -10.74 -3.56
CA HIS A 336 -23.45 -9.97 -4.81
C HIS A 336 -23.87 -10.76 -6.04
N GLN A 337 -24.04 -12.07 -5.94
CA GLN A 337 -24.55 -12.95 -7.01
C GLN A 337 -23.85 -12.75 -8.37
N GLY A 338 -22.54 -12.50 -8.34
CA GLY A 338 -21.71 -12.33 -9.54
C GLY A 338 -21.59 -10.90 -10.08
N GLU A 339 -22.24 -9.89 -9.47
CA GLU A 339 -22.03 -8.47 -9.84
C GLU A 339 -20.55 -8.05 -9.66
N ILE A 340 -19.91 -8.57 -8.61
CA ILE A 340 -18.47 -8.46 -8.38
C ILE A 340 -17.88 -9.85 -8.20
N ALA A 341 -16.68 -10.05 -8.71
CA ALA A 341 -15.96 -11.32 -8.63
C ALA A 341 -14.53 -11.07 -8.17
N PHE A 342 -14.04 -11.88 -7.24
CA PHE A 342 -12.65 -11.86 -6.83
C PHE A 342 -11.87 -12.94 -7.58
N THR A 343 -10.71 -12.56 -8.12
CA THR A 343 -9.79 -13.48 -8.78
C THR A 343 -8.46 -13.44 -8.06
N LEU A 344 -7.91 -14.60 -7.73
CA LEU A 344 -6.60 -14.73 -7.09
C LEU A 344 -5.69 -15.54 -8.00
N SER A 345 -4.55 -14.98 -8.38
CA SER A 345 -3.53 -15.62 -9.21
C SER A 345 -2.21 -15.67 -8.45
N SER A 346 -1.39 -16.67 -8.74
CA SER A 346 -0.05 -16.78 -8.16
C SER A 346 0.93 -17.38 -9.15
N VAL A 347 2.17 -16.92 -9.11
CA VAL A 347 3.28 -17.41 -9.94
C VAL A 347 4.47 -17.68 -9.05
N LYS A 348 5.10 -18.84 -9.22
CA LYS A 348 6.38 -19.14 -8.60
C LYS A 348 7.49 -18.38 -9.31
N THR A 349 8.43 -17.88 -8.53
CA THR A 349 9.45 -16.95 -8.99
C THR A 349 10.80 -17.41 -8.46
N ASN A 350 11.75 -17.56 -9.37
CA ASN A 350 13.15 -17.88 -9.08
C ASN A 350 14.01 -16.60 -9.12
N LEU A 351 15.33 -16.74 -8.97
CA LEU A 351 16.23 -15.57 -8.96
C LEU A 351 16.27 -14.87 -10.32
N GLU A 352 16.30 -15.61 -11.44
CA GLU A 352 16.25 -15.01 -12.78
C GLU A 352 15.01 -14.14 -12.97
N ASP A 353 13.87 -14.63 -12.49
CA ASP A 353 12.58 -13.95 -12.58
C ASP A 353 12.47 -12.74 -11.64
N ILE A 354 13.10 -12.75 -10.46
CA ILE A 354 13.17 -11.58 -9.56
C ILE A 354 14.06 -10.49 -10.16
N PHE A 355 15.21 -10.88 -10.68
CA PHE A 355 16.14 -9.98 -11.33
C PHE A 355 15.46 -9.39 -12.59
N SER A 356 14.76 -10.20 -13.40
CA SER A 356 13.91 -9.71 -14.50
C SER A 356 12.43 -9.60 -14.11
N PHE A 357 12.12 -8.77 -13.13
CA PHE A 357 10.77 -8.72 -12.54
C PHE A 357 9.58 -8.50 -13.50
N PRO A 358 9.66 -7.76 -14.61
CA PRO A 358 8.55 -7.67 -15.56
C PRO A 358 8.15 -9.01 -16.18
N ILE A 359 9.07 -9.97 -16.30
CA ILE A 359 8.74 -11.33 -16.75
C ILE A 359 7.78 -11.97 -15.75
N THR A 360 8.03 -11.80 -14.45
CA THR A 360 7.12 -12.23 -13.39
C THR A 360 5.77 -11.55 -13.50
N LEU A 361 5.74 -10.24 -13.74
CA LEU A 361 4.49 -9.49 -13.93
C LEU A 361 3.71 -9.97 -15.17
N GLU A 362 4.39 -10.27 -16.27
CA GLU A 362 3.75 -10.81 -17.49
C GLU A 362 3.18 -12.21 -17.27
N LYS A 363 3.95 -13.11 -16.63
CA LYS A 363 3.49 -14.45 -16.22
C LYS A 363 2.25 -14.35 -15.31
N LEU A 364 2.28 -13.41 -14.37
CA LEU A 364 1.19 -13.18 -13.41
C LEU A 364 -0.06 -12.65 -14.11
N HIS A 365 0.09 -11.66 -14.99
CA HIS A 365 -0.99 -11.11 -15.81
C HIS A 365 -1.63 -12.16 -16.74
N HIS A 366 -0.82 -13.02 -17.38
CA HIS A 366 -1.33 -14.12 -18.22
C HIS A 366 -2.14 -15.11 -17.39
N THR A 367 -1.62 -15.50 -16.23
CA THR A 367 -2.32 -16.43 -15.32
C THR A 367 -3.60 -15.79 -14.80
N MET A 368 -3.56 -14.51 -14.40
CA MET A 368 -4.72 -13.74 -13.97
C MET A 368 -5.80 -13.67 -15.07
N THR A 369 -5.40 -13.44 -16.32
CA THR A 369 -6.33 -13.40 -17.46
C THR A 369 -7.06 -14.74 -17.63
N LYS A 370 -6.35 -15.88 -17.48
CA LYS A 370 -6.98 -17.21 -17.54
C LYS A 370 -7.95 -17.44 -16.38
N GLU A 371 -7.56 -17.06 -15.16
CA GLU A 371 -8.42 -17.21 -13.98
C GLU A 371 -9.68 -16.35 -14.09
N LYS A 372 -9.58 -15.12 -14.65
CA LYS A 372 -10.73 -14.24 -14.93
C LYS A 372 -11.75 -14.84 -15.91
N GLN A 373 -11.38 -15.82 -16.72
CA GLN A 373 -12.29 -16.56 -17.61
C GLN A 373 -13.05 -17.69 -16.90
N ARG A 374 -12.65 -18.04 -15.66
CA ARG A 374 -13.23 -19.14 -14.86
C ARG A 374 -13.75 -18.62 -13.51
N ARG A 375 -14.46 -17.49 -13.54
CA ARG A 375 -14.98 -16.84 -12.32
C ARG A 375 -15.81 -17.82 -11.50
N PHE A 376 -15.60 -17.83 -10.18
CA PHE A 376 -16.31 -18.67 -9.21
C PHE A 376 -16.10 -20.18 -9.38
N TRP A 377 -15.08 -20.61 -10.13
CA TRP A 377 -14.79 -22.03 -10.32
C TRP A 377 -14.49 -22.78 -9.00
N GLU A 378 -13.92 -22.09 -8.02
CA GLU A 378 -13.66 -22.59 -6.66
C GLU A 378 -14.93 -22.97 -5.87
N ILE A 379 -16.10 -22.47 -6.27
CA ILE A 379 -17.41 -22.82 -5.68
C ILE A 379 -18.32 -23.58 -6.65
N LYS A 380 -17.75 -24.19 -7.70
CA LYS A 380 -18.48 -24.93 -8.76
C LYS A 380 -19.48 -25.97 -8.25
N GLU A 381 -19.23 -26.56 -7.08
CA GLU A 381 -20.09 -27.58 -6.46
C GLU A 381 -21.52 -27.08 -6.24
N ASN A 382 -21.68 -25.80 -5.88
CA ASN A 382 -22.99 -25.19 -5.62
C ASN A 382 -23.43 -24.24 -6.74
N LEU A 383 -22.51 -23.89 -7.65
CA LEU A 383 -22.72 -22.82 -8.63
C LEU A 383 -23.82 -23.13 -9.65
N TYR A 384 -23.94 -24.41 -10.07
CA TYR A 384 -24.99 -24.81 -11.01
C TYR A 384 -26.39 -24.52 -10.45
N ASP A 385 -26.66 -24.98 -9.22
CA ASP A 385 -27.94 -24.77 -8.56
C ASP A 385 -28.18 -23.28 -8.31
N GLN A 386 -27.14 -22.55 -7.90
CA GLN A 386 -27.24 -21.11 -7.65
C GLN A 386 -27.48 -20.26 -8.90
N LEU A 387 -27.05 -20.71 -10.08
CA LEU A 387 -27.20 -20.00 -11.35
C LEU A 387 -28.49 -20.38 -12.10
N PHE A 388 -28.78 -21.67 -12.18
CA PHE A 388 -29.77 -22.20 -13.13
C PHE A 388 -31.06 -22.67 -12.47
N VAL A 389 -31.08 -22.84 -11.13
CA VAL A 389 -32.31 -23.17 -10.42
C VAL A 389 -32.96 -21.86 -9.94
N PRO A 390 -34.13 -21.48 -10.48
CA PRO A 390 -34.82 -20.29 -10.04
C PRO A 390 -35.16 -20.43 -8.55
N LYS A 391 -34.93 -19.38 -7.77
CA LYS A 391 -35.43 -19.34 -6.40
C LYS A 391 -36.96 -19.30 -6.45
N ASN A 392 -37.62 -20.00 -5.52
CA ASN A 392 -39.07 -19.93 -5.30
C ASN A 392 -39.47 -18.59 -4.64
N GLU A 393 -39.00 -17.47 -5.19
CA GLU A 393 -39.34 -16.12 -4.74
C GLU A 393 -40.08 -15.39 -5.85
N ILE A 394 -41.40 -15.27 -5.69
CA ILE A 394 -42.21 -14.37 -6.50
C ILE A 394 -41.98 -12.96 -5.94
N ILE A 395 -41.45 -12.05 -6.76
CA ILE A 395 -41.28 -10.64 -6.43
C ILE A 395 -42.44 -9.87 -7.08
N GLN A 396 -43.33 -9.30 -6.28
CA GLN A 396 -44.45 -8.52 -6.81
C GLN A 396 -43.99 -7.11 -7.23
N GLU A 397 -44.86 -6.40 -7.96
CA GLU A 397 -44.62 -5.01 -8.30
C GLU A 397 -44.42 -4.17 -7.02
N ARG A 398 -43.36 -3.35 -6.98
CA ARG A 398 -42.90 -2.58 -5.80
C ARG A 398 -42.23 -3.39 -4.68
N GLU A 399 -41.99 -4.68 -4.85
CA GLU A 399 -41.19 -5.48 -3.89
C GLU A 399 -39.73 -5.66 -4.31
N HIS A 400 -39.32 -5.05 -5.43
CA HIS A 400 -37.92 -5.08 -5.86
C HIS A 400 -37.13 -3.92 -5.25
N CYS A 401 -35.86 -4.19 -4.96
CA CYS A 401 -34.85 -3.22 -4.62
C CYS A 401 -34.66 -2.29 -5.79
N VAL A 402 -34.92 -1.00 -5.58
CA VAL A 402 -34.72 0.00 -6.65
C VAL A 402 -33.27 0.01 -7.13
N SER A 403 -32.30 -0.27 -6.25
CA SER A 403 -30.88 -0.13 -6.53
C SER A 403 -30.22 -1.28 -7.32
N CYS A 404 -30.63 -2.53 -7.10
CA CYS A 404 -30.04 -3.71 -7.77
C CYS A 404 -31.06 -4.66 -8.39
N GLY A 405 -32.37 -4.38 -8.27
CA GLY A 405 -33.44 -5.21 -8.83
C GLY A 405 -33.77 -6.49 -8.05
N ARG A 406 -32.96 -6.87 -7.05
CA ARG A 406 -33.22 -8.03 -6.16
C ARG A 406 -34.45 -7.81 -5.27
N LYS A 407 -34.97 -8.85 -4.63
CA LYS A 407 -36.05 -8.70 -3.63
C LYS A 407 -35.65 -7.69 -2.56
N GLY A 408 -36.49 -6.68 -2.38
CA GLY A 408 -36.26 -5.59 -1.45
C GLY A 408 -37.11 -5.69 -0.20
N THR A 409 -36.84 -4.81 0.75
CA THR A 409 -37.54 -4.67 2.01
C THR A 409 -37.80 -3.18 2.22
N PRO A 410 -39.01 -2.78 2.62
CA PRO A 410 -39.26 -1.39 3.01
C PRO A 410 -38.53 -1.09 4.32
N TYR A 411 -37.87 0.06 4.40
CA TYR A 411 -37.21 0.52 5.63
C TYR A 411 -37.94 1.75 6.19
N PRO A 412 -38.11 1.85 7.53
CA PRO A 412 -38.59 3.08 8.16
C PRO A 412 -37.69 4.25 7.76
N ASP A 413 -38.29 5.42 7.53
CA ASP A 413 -37.61 6.66 7.11
C ASP A 413 -37.02 6.68 5.68
N HIS A 414 -37.30 5.66 4.87
CA HIS A 414 -36.93 5.61 3.46
C HIS A 414 -38.12 5.25 2.56
N ASP A 415 -38.48 6.17 1.66
CA ASP A 415 -39.55 5.96 0.67
C ASP A 415 -39.23 4.89 -0.39
N GLU A 416 -37.99 4.39 -0.42
CA GLU A 416 -37.47 3.46 -1.42
C GLU A 416 -37.33 2.04 -0.83
N VAL A 417 -37.77 1.06 -1.60
CA VAL A 417 -37.59 -0.36 -1.27
C VAL A 417 -36.16 -0.76 -1.63
N LEU A 418 -35.39 -1.24 -0.66
CA LEU A 418 -33.99 -1.65 -0.83
C LEU A 418 -33.78 -3.07 -0.32
N CYS A 419 -32.90 -3.84 -0.95
CA CYS A 419 -32.48 -5.12 -0.37
C CYS A 419 -31.52 -4.89 0.81
N PRO A 420 -31.35 -5.86 1.72
CA PRO A 420 -30.42 -5.74 2.87
C PRO A 420 -29.00 -5.31 2.49
N ILE A 421 -28.49 -5.80 1.35
CA ILE A 421 -27.14 -5.47 0.87
C ILE A 421 -27.05 -4.01 0.44
N CYS A 422 -27.93 -3.54 -0.43
CA CYS A 422 -27.95 -2.13 -0.86
C CYS A 422 -28.20 -1.19 0.32
N TRP A 423 -29.03 -1.59 1.27
CA TRP A 423 -29.24 -0.84 2.50
C TRP A 423 -27.98 -0.75 3.35
N SER A 424 -27.22 -1.85 3.50
CA SER A 424 -25.96 -1.85 4.23
C SER A 424 -24.89 -0.95 3.59
N LEU A 425 -24.91 -0.78 2.26
CA LEU A 425 -24.05 0.17 1.54
C LEU A 425 -24.44 1.63 1.81
N VAL A 426 -25.74 1.93 1.90
CA VAL A 426 -26.22 3.27 2.30
C VAL A 426 -25.79 3.56 3.74
N LYS A 427 -25.98 2.60 4.66
CA LYS A 427 -25.49 2.70 6.04
C LYS A 427 -23.99 2.94 6.11
N LEU A 428 -23.20 2.23 5.29
CA LEU A 428 -21.76 2.47 5.20
C LEU A 428 -21.48 3.93 4.81
N THR A 429 -22.16 4.48 3.80
CA THR A 429 -22.04 5.91 3.46
C THR A 429 -22.38 6.83 4.62
N ASP A 430 -23.45 6.55 5.37
CA ASP A 430 -23.84 7.38 6.50
C ASP A 430 -22.77 7.36 7.62
N THR A 431 -22.12 6.21 7.85
CA THR A 431 -20.99 6.12 8.81
C THR A 431 -19.74 6.86 8.35
N LEU A 432 -19.54 7.02 7.03
CA LEU A 432 -18.42 7.78 6.47
C LEU A 432 -18.59 9.30 6.65
N LYS A 433 -19.81 9.76 6.97
CA LYS A 433 -20.07 11.19 7.17
C LYS A 433 -19.27 11.70 8.38
N ASN A 434 -18.32 12.58 8.10
CA ASN A 434 -17.36 13.12 9.08
C ASN A 434 -16.41 12.09 9.71
N ALA A 435 -16.30 10.88 9.15
CA ALA A 435 -15.36 9.89 9.64
C ALA A 435 -13.92 10.39 9.48
N LYS A 436 -13.12 10.22 10.53
CA LYS A 436 -11.69 10.55 10.53
C LYS A 436 -10.82 9.33 10.79
N TYR A 437 -11.41 8.26 11.30
CA TYR A 437 -10.73 7.03 11.66
C TYR A 437 -11.53 5.81 11.22
N LEU A 438 -10.81 4.74 10.91
CA LEU A 438 -11.33 3.38 10.84
C LEU A 438 -10.85 2.61 12.07
N VAL A 439 -11.78 2.03 12.82
CA VAL A 439 -11.50 1.09 13.90
C VAL A 439 -11.69 -0.32 13.37
N GLU A 440 -10.66 -1.14 13.51
CA GLU A 440 -10.68 -2.56 13.18
C GLU A 440 -10.57 -3.39 14.46
N LYS A 441 -11.37 -4.45 14.56
CA LYS A 441 -11.31 -5.43 15.65
C LYS A 441 -11.28 -6.85 15.12
N ARG A 442 -10.52 -7.72 15.76
CA ARG A 442 -10.55 -9.18 15.49
C ARG A 442 -11.82 -9.82 16.07
N VAL A 443 -12.46 -10.64 15.26
CA VAL A 443 -13.68 -11.39 15.64
C VAL A 443 -13.60 -12.83 15.17
N SER A 444 -14.33 -13.73 15.84
CA SER A 444 -14.47 -15.10 15.39
C SER A 444 -15.26 -15.15 14.08
N PRO A 445 -14.76 -15.85 13.03
CA PRO A 445 -15.43 -15.93 11.72
C PRO A 445 -16.87 -16.49 11.75
N ASP A 446 -17.24 -17.22 12.82
CA ASP A 446 -18.53 -17.92 12.93
C ASP A 446 -19.68 -17.06 13.46
N GLN A 447 -19.45 -15.77 13.75
CA GLN A 447 -20.53 -14.86 14.16
C GLN A 447 -21.43 -14.53 12.95
N ARG A 448 -22.46 -15.35 12.72
CA ARG A 448 -23.53 -15.02 11.77
C ARG A 448 -24.34 -13.85 12.30
N LEU A 449 -24.30 -12.73 11.58
CA LEU A 449 -25.18 -11.60 11.84
C LEU A 449 -26.62 -11.94 11.42
N PRO A 450 -27.63 -11.40 12.13
CA PRO A 450 -29.05 -11.76 11.91
C PRO A 450 -29.59 -11.34 10.53
N HIS A 451 -28.92 -10.44 9.81
CA HIS A 451 -29.28 -10.00 8.47
C HIS A 451 -28.05 -9.87 7.59
N SER A 452 -28.15 -10.32 6.33
CA SER A 452 -27.07 -10.20 5.34
C SER A 452 -26.68 -8.74 5.10
N SER A 453 -25.38 -8.46 5.24
CA SER A 453 -24.78 -7.14 5.19
C SER A 453 -23.42 -7.19 4.50
N VAL A 454 -23.00 -6.11 3.84
CA VAL A 454 -21.63 -6.04 3.28
C VAL A 454 -20.54 -6.17 4.35
N PHE A 455 -20.84 -5.86 5.61
CA PHE A 455 -19.93 -6.05 6.73
C PHE A 455 -19.69 -7.53 7.07
N ASP A 456 -20.62 -8.42 6.69
CA ASP A 456 -20.49 -9.87 6.91
C ASP A 456 -19.32 -10.45 6.12
N PHE A 457 -18.98 -9.83 4.98
CA PHE A 457 -17.79 -10.20 4.22
C PHE A 457 -16.53 -10.08 5.09
N PHE A 458 -16.31 -8.92 5.72
CA PHE A 458 -15.15 -8.71 6.59
C PHE A 458 -15.19 -9.61 7.82
N ALA A 459 -16.38 -9.81 8.40
CA ALA A 459 -16.55 -10.71 9.55
C ALA A 459 -16.16 -12.15 9.20
N SER A 460 -16.50 -12.63 8.00
CA SER A 460 -16.12 -13.97 7.50
C SER A 460 -14.60 -14.15 7.35
N LEU A 461 -13.87 -13.06 7.19
CA LEU A 461 -12.40 -13.01 7.18
C LEU A 461 -11.81 -12.81 8.58
N GLY A 462 -12.63 -12.65 9.62
CA GLY A 462 -12.22 -12.46 11.01
C GLY A 462 -12.06 -11.00 11.44
N TYR A 463 -12.68 -10.06 10.72
CA TYR A 463 -12.57 -8.62 10.97
C TYR A 463 -13.92 -7.96 11.17
N LYS A 464 -14.00 -7.11 12.18
CA LYS A 464 -15.07 -6.13 12.34
C LYS A 464 -14.49 -4.73 12.10
N ILE A 465 -15.16 -3.95 11.26
CA ILE A 465 -14.73 -2.60 10.90
C ILE A 465 -15.79 -1.57 11.26
N GLU A 466 -15.37 -0.39 11.69
CA GLU A 466 -16.24 0.72 12.07
C GLU A 466 -15.60 2.07 11.74
N PHE A 467 -16.37 2.97 11.11
CA PHE A 467 -15.94 4.32 10.80
C PHE A 467 -16.39 5.28 11.91
N VAL A 468 -15.45 6.06 12.46
CA VAL A 468 -15.72 6.97 13.59
C VAL A 468 -15.20 8.38 13.33
N SER A 469 -15.94 9.38 13.81
CA SER A 469 -15.62 10.80 13.62
C SER A 469 -14.69 11.35 14.70
N SER A 470 -14.81 10.84 15.92
CA SER A 470 -13.96 11.20 17.07
C SER A 470 -13.02 10.07 17.43
N PHE A 471 -11.85 10.45 17.93
CA PHE A 471 -10.90 9.49 18.47
C PHE A 471 -11.39 8.96 19.83
N SER A 472 -11.26 7.66 20.03
CA SER A 472 -11.37 7.00 21.31
C SER A 472 -10.16 6.11 21.50
N LYS A 473 -9.59 6.09 22.71
CA LYS A 473 -8.42 5.24 23.00
C LYS A 473 -8.71 3.78 22.63
N ALA A 474 -7.81 3.18 21.86
CA ALA A 474 -7.92 1.80 21.40
C ALA A 474 -8.04 0.83 22.58
N LYS A 475 -8.94 -0.15 22.46
CA LYS A 475 -8.94 -1.32 23.35
C LYS A 475 -7.87 -2.32 22.92
N ILE A 476 -7.56 -3.29 23.78
CA ILE A 476 -6.45 -4.27 23.60
C ILE A 476 -6.48 -4.99 22.23
N ASP A 477 -7.66 -5.20 21.64
CA ASP A 477 -7.85 -5.92 20.37
C ASP A 477 -8.34 -5.02 19.23
N GLU A 478 -8.19 -3.70 19.36
CA GLU A 478 -8.60 -2.72 18.37
C GLU A 478 -7.38 -2.07 17.71
N LYS A 479 -7.42 -1.95 16.39
CA LYS A 479 -6.49 -1.15 15.59
C LYS A 479 -7.20 0.08 15.07
N ILE A 480 -6.54 1.23 15.07
CA ILE A 480 -7.09 2.49 14.61
C ILE A 480 -6.26 3.04 13.47
N TYR A 481 -6.89 3.25 12.32
CA TYR A 481 -6.27 3.82 11.13
C TYR A 481 -6.80 5.23 10.87
N ARG A 482 -5.91 6.16 10.55
CA ARG A 482 -6.26 7.51 10.09
C ARG A 482 -6.81 7.47 8.66
N LEU A 483 -7.91 8.17 8.38
CA LEU A 483 -8.42 8.30 7.01
C LEU A 483 -7.86 9.55 6.33
N GLU A 484 -7.37 9.39 5.10
CA GLU A 484 -7.00 10.50 4.19
C GLU A 484 -5.95 11.48 4.74
N SER A 485 -5.15 11.03 5.70
CA SER A 485 -4.05 11.79 6.27
C SER A 485 -2.93 10.83 6.66
N MET A 486 -1.70 11.26 6.42
CA MET A 486 -0.49 10.53 6.78
C MET A 486 -0.07 10.76 8.24
N ASP A 487 -0.77 11.62 8.98
CA ASP A 487 -0.45 11.88 10.39
C ASP A 487 -0.89 10.71 11.29
N LEU A 488 0.11 10.02 11.84
CA LEU A 488 -0.03 8.88 12.74
C LEU A 488 -0.27 9.29 14.20
N HIS A 489 -0.14 10.58 14.55
CA HIS A 489 -0.36 11.03 15.91
C HIS A 489 -1.86 11.15 16.21
N ALA A 490 -2.28 10.53 17.30
CA ALA A 490 -3.62 10.68 17.85
C ALA A 490 -3.72 11.97 18.70
N PRO A 491 -4.93 12.50 18.93
CA PRO A 491 -5.14 13.68 19.78
C PRO A 491 -4.65 13.53 21.23
N ASP A 492 -4.57 12.30 21.74
CA ASP A 492 -4.04 12.00 23.08
C ASP A 492 -2.51 11.76 23.09
N GLN A 493 -1.83 12.10 21.99
CA GLN A 493 -0.40 11.90 21.77
C GLN A 493 0.03 10.42 21.69
N SER A 494 -0.89 9.48 21.51
CA SER A 494 -0.53 8.10 21.16
C SER A 494 -0.32 7.94 19.64
N LEU A 495 0.28 6.82 19.23
CA LEU A 495 0.39 6.45 17.82
C LEU A 495 -0.78 5.56 17.36
N LEU A 496 -1.33 5.92 16.21
CA LEU A 496 -2.27 5.10 15.44
C LEU A 496 -1.55 3.91 14.79
N ASP A 497 -2.29 2.88 14.40
CA ASP A 497 -1.74 1.67 13.76
C ASP A 497 -1.31 1.90 12.31
N GLY A 498 -1.81 2.97 11.69
CA GLY A 498 -1.47 3.36 10.34
C GLY A 498 -2.45 4.38 9.77
N PHE A 499 -2.45 4.48 8.45
CA PHE A 499 -3.40 5.32 7.70
C PHE A 499 -4.01 4.54 6.53
N LEU A 500 -5.18 4.96 6.09
CA LEU A 500 -5.81 4.53 4.85
C LEU A 500 -5.84 5.69 3.87
N SER A 501 -5.30 5.39 2.70
CA SER A 501 -5.15 6.28 1.56
C SER A 501 -6.31 6.07 0.59
N GLY A 502 -6.73 7.12 -0.14
CA GLY A 502 -7.90 7.09 -1.03
C GLY A 502 -9.04 8.01 -0.57
N SER A 503 -10.19 7.98 -1.25
CA SER A 503 -11.30 8.91 -0.96
C SER A 503 -12.43 8.27 -0.15
N PHE A 504 -12.46 8.53 1.15
CA PHE A 504 -13.46 8.06 2.12
C PHE A 504 -14.51 9.13 2.46
N SER A 505 -14.17 10.42 2.37
CA SER A 505 -15.01 11.53 2.80
C SER A 505 -16.22 11.68 1.90
N PHE A 506 -17.37 11.81 2.53
CA PHE A 506 -18.64 12.01 1.86
C PHE A 506 -19.01 13.50 1.80
N PRO A 507 -19.11 14.11 0.59
CA PRO A 507 -19.56 15.50 0.44
C PRO A 507 -20.97 15.70 0.98
N ASN A 508 -21.23 16.85 1.59
CA ASN A 508 -22.51 17.15 2.24
C ASN A 508 -23.63 17.59 1.28
N LYS A 509 -23.40 17.56 -0.04
CA LYS A 509 -24.34 18.02 -1.07
C LYS A 509 -24.84 16.86 -1.95
N THR A 510 -26.10 16.94 -2.38
CA THR A 510 -26.63 16.07 -3.44
C THR A 510 -26.11 16.50 -4.80
N PHE A 511 -26.21 15.62 -5.80
CA PHE A 511 -25.86 15.95 -7.19
C PHE A 511 -26.65 17.16 -7.72
N ASP A 512 -27.93 17.28 -7.41
CA ASP A 512 -28.72 18.47 -7.80
C ASP A 512 -28.17 19.75 -7.14
N GLN A 513 -27.81 19.68 -5.86
CA GLN A 513 -27.22 20.82 -5.15
C GLN A 513 -25.86 21.20 -5.71
N ILE A 514 -25.03 20.23 -6.08
CA ILE A 514 -23.73 20.46 -6.73
C ILE A 514 -23.95 21.14 -8.09
N ALA A 515 -24.88 20.65 -8.90
CA ALA A 515 -25.19 21.23 -10.22
C ALA A 515 -25.60 22.71 -10.10
N LEU A 516 -26.41 23.05 -9.09
CA LEU A 516 -26.83 24.43 -8.84
C LEU A 516 -25.69 25.38 -8.47
N THR A 517 -24.52 24.88 -8.04
CA THR A 517 -23.35 25.73 -7.76
C THR A 517 -22.69 26.31 -9.00
N SER A 518 -23.09 25.88 -10.21
CA SER A 518 -22.71 26.50 -11.49
C SER A 518 -23.60 27.70 -11.88
N LEU A 519 -24.53 28.12 -11.02
CA LEU A 519 -25.33 29.33 -11.23
C LEU A 519 -24.72 30.50 -10.45
N HIS A 520 -24.28 31.52 -11.17
CA HIS A 520 -23.68 32.73 -10.60
C HIS A 520 -24.71 33.86 -10.55
N PRO A 521 -24.73 34.68 -9.48
CA PRO A 521 -25.59 35.85 -9.40
C PRO A 521 -25.17 36.92 -10.42
N GLU A 522 -26.14 37.55 -11.06
CA GLU A 522 -26.01 38.71 -11.94
C GLU A 522 -26.89 39.86 -11.39
N ASP A 523 -26.68 41.09 -11.88
CA ASP A 523 -27.53 42.25 -11.57
C ASP A 523 -29.02 41.95 -11.85
N ASN A 524 -29.90 42.54 -11.02
CA ASN A 524 -31.36 42.40 -11.09
C ASN A 524 -31.91 40.96 -10.84
N ASP A 525 -31.38 40.24 -9.85
CA ASP A 525 -31.82 38.89 -9.44
C ASP A 525 -31.75 37.81 -10.53
N LYS A 526 -31.03 38.08 -11.63
CA LYS A 526 -30.78 37.09 -12.68
C LYS A 526 -29.64 36.15 -12.26
N LYS A 527 -29.70 34.91 -12.72
CA LYS A 527 -28.64 33.93 -12.56
C LYS A 527 -28.09 33.56 -13.93
N ILE A 528 -26.78 33.65 -14.10
CA ILE A 528 -26.06 33.18 -15.29
C ILE A 528 -25.48 31.80 -15.00
N GLY A 529 -25.48 30.93 -16.01
CA GLY A 529 -24.84 29.63 -15.99
C GLY A 529 -25.78 28.50 -16.36
N SER A 530 -25.26 27.28 -16.40
CA SER A 530 -26.06 26.08 -16.63
C SER A 530 -25.90 25.15 -15.43
N PRO A 531 -26.99 24.74 -14.75
CA PRO A 531 -26.91 23.85 -13.61
C PRO A 531 -26.68 22.42 -14.09
N ARG A 532 -25.44 22.14 -14.50
CA ARG A 532 -25.01 20.87 -15.07
C ARG A 532 -23.87 20.25 -14.26
N LEU A 533 -23.91 18.94 -14.20
CA LEU A 533 -22.81 18.14 -13.70
C LEU A 533 -21.86 17.79 -14.85
N ALA A 534 -20.60 17.64 -14.52
CA ALA A 534 -19.63 16.90 -15.31
C ALA A 534 -19.11 15.73 -14.47
N TYR A 535 -18.66 14.68 -15.16
CA TYR A 535 -17.82 13.67 -14.54
C TYR A 535 -16.44 13.72 -15.18
N LEU A 536 -15.42 13.50 -14.36
CA LEU A 536 -14.02 13.42 -14.76
C LEU A 536 -13.52 12.04 -14.42
N LYS A 537 -12.98 11.35 -15.43
CA LYS A 537 -12.24 10.11 -15.28
C LYS A 537 -10.85 10.33 -15.85
N MET A 538 -9.82 10.04 -15.07
CA MET A 538 -8.41 10.12 -15.48
C MET A 538 -7.70 8.85 -15.04
N ASP A 539 -6.69 8.45 -15.78
CA ASP A 539 -5.97 7.18 -15.64
C ASP A 539 -4.52 7.41 -16.07
N LEU A 540 -3.55 6.73 -15.47
CA LEU A 540 -2.16 6.84 -15.87
C LEU A 540 -1.91 6.10 -17.20
N ASP A 541 -1.41 6.81 -18.19
CA ASP A 541 -1.16 6.24 -19.51
C ASP A 541 -0.07 5.16 -19.48
N ASN A 542 -0.36 4.01 -20.10
CA ASN A 542 0.61 2.98 -20.49
C ASN A 542 1.49 2.40 -19.35
N LEU A 543 0.97 2.24 -18.12
CA LEU A 543 1.72 1.73 -16.97
C LEU A 543 2.52 0.43 -17.26
N GLY A 544 1.93 -0.52 -17.99
CA GLY A 544 2.63 -1.76 -18.37
C GLY A 544 3.84 -1.53 -19.31
N LYS A 545 3.74 -0.59 -20.26
CA LYS A 545 4.87 -0.23 -21.13
C LYS A 545 5.96 0.50 -20.36
N LEU A 546 5.57 1.31 -19.37
CA LEU A 546 6.51 2.01 -18.50
C LEU A 546 7.38 1.02 -17.70
N PHE A 547 6.78 -0.02 -17.10
CA PHE A 547 7.56 -1.05 -16.40
C PHE A 547 8.50 -1.82 -17.33
N SER A 548 8.03 -2.13 -18.54
CA SER A 548 8.84 -2.78 -19.56
C SER A 548 10.03 -1.90 -20.00
N HIS A 549 9.78 -0.60 -20.18
CA HIS A 549 10.81 0.38 -20.54
C HIS A 549 11.90 0.51 -19.47
N ILE A 550 11.50 0.59 -18.20
CA ILE A 550 12.44 0.64 -17.06
C ILE A 550 13.32 -0.60 -17.06
N ALA A 551 12.75 -1.80 -17.15
CA ALA A 551 13.53 -3.02 -17.12
C ALA A 551 14.45 -3.20 -18.33
N ASN A 552 14.04 -2.76 -19.52
CA ASN A 552 14.90 -2.77 -20.69
C ASN A 552 16.09 -1.83 -20.50
N LYS A 553 15.86 -0.62 -19.97
CA LYS A 553 16.95 0.30 -19.62
C LYS A 553 17.91 -0.29 -18.59
N GLU A 554 17.40 -0.97 -17.56
CA GLU A 554 18.27 -1.65 -16.59
C GLU A 554 19.12 -2.73 -17.27
N LYS A 555 18.48 -3.56 -18.10
CA LYS A 555 19.17 -4.62 -18.84
C LYS A 555 20.25 -4.08 -19.78
N GLU A 556 19.99 -3.00 -20.48
CA GLU A 556 20.97 -2.31 -21.34
C GLU A 556 22.13 -1.73 -20.50
N ARG A 557 21.85 -1.27 -19.28
CA ARG A 557 22.80 -0.55 -18.43
C ARG A 557 23.77 -1.48 -17.68
N SER A 558 23.25 -2.42 -16.91
CA SER A 558 24.10 -3.30 -16.07
C SER A 558 24.53 -4.57 -16.82
N GLY A 559 24.04 -4.78 -18.04
CA GLY A 559 24.15 -6.06 -18.74
C GLY A 559 23.30 -7.16 -18.10
N GLU A 560 22.57 -6.84 -17.02
CA GLU A 560 21.78 -7.75 -16.21
C GLU A 560 20.37 -7.14 -16.03
N ALA A 561 19.31 -7.94 -16.00
CA ALA A 561 18.01 -7.38 -15.65
C ALA A 561 17.90 -7.28 -14.12
N THR A 562 17.72 -6.09 -13.54
CA THR A 562 17.31 -5.85 -12.13
C THR A 562 16.47 -4.58 -12.00
N SER A 563 15.16 -4.72 -11.81
CA SER A 563 14.22 -3.57 -11.67
C SER A 563 13.17 -3.73 -10.58
N PHE A 564 13.28 -4.74 -9.72
CA PHE A 564 12.27 -5.05 -8.72
C PHE A 564 11.99 -3.90 -7.74
N SER A 565 12.97 -3.45 -6.96
CA SER A 565 12.77 -2.37 -5.98
C SER A 565 12.58 -1.00 -6.67
N ARG A 566 13.06 -0.79 -7.91
CA ARG A 566 12.83 0.42 -8.72
C ARG A 566 11.38 0.47 -9.18
N ILE A 567 10.83 -0.64 -9.69
CA ILE A 567 9.40 -0.79 -10.02
C ILE A 567 8.55 -0.58 -8.77
N ARG A 568 8.96 -1.13 -7.62
CA ARG A 568 8.22 -0.93 -6.35
C ARG A 568 8.26 0.51 -5.88
N THR A 569 9.42 1.16 -5.91
CA THR A 569 9.59 2.58 -5.57
C THR A 569 8.71 3.44 -6.48
N LEU A 570 8.74 3.20 -7.79
CA LEU A 570 7.89 3.89 -8.75
C LEU A 570 6.40 3.68 -8.45
N SER A 571 5.98 2.44 -8.25
CA SER A 571 4.58 2.09 -7.97
C SER A 571 4.08 2.80 -6.71
N ARG A 572 4.88 2.79 -5.62
CA ARG A 572 4.55 3.50 -4.39
C ARG A 572 4.47 5.01 -4.61
N ARG A 573 5.35 5.61 -5.41
CA ARG A 573 5.28 7.05 -5.71
C ARG A 573 4.01 7.42 -6.48
N ILE A 574 3.59 6.59 -7.43
CA ILE A 574 2.31 6.75 -8.12
C ILE A 574 1.16 6.64 -7.11
N GLU A 575 1.14 5.59 -6.28
CA GLU A 575 0.11 5.43 -5.23
C GLU A 575 0.05 6.64 -4.28
N LEU A 576 1.19 7.16 -3.83
CA LEU A 576 1.24 8.35 -2.97
C LEU A 576 0.63 9.58 -3.65
N PHE A 577 0.90 9.78 -4.94
CA PHE A 577 0.32 10.89 -5.69
C PHE A 577 -1.20 10.77 -5.78
N PHE A 578 -1.74 9.64 -6.22
CA PHE A 578 -3.18 9.47 -6.37
C PHE A 578 -3.89 9.36 -5.02
N ASN A 579 -3.43 8.48 -4.14
CA ASN A 579 -4.16 8.15 -2.91
C ASN A 579 -4.08 9.24 -1.82
N PHE A 580 -3.07 10.12 -1.87
CA PHE A 580 -2.89 11.16 -0.85
C PHE A 580 -2.81 12.56 -1.41
N TYR A 581 -1.89 12.80 -2.35
CA TYR A 581 -1.70 14.16 -2.86
C TYR A 581 -2.97 14.65 -3.54
N LEU A 582 -3.56 13.88 -4.46
CA LEU A 582 -4.80 14.27 -5.14
C LEU A 582 -5.98 14.39 -4.17
N VAL A 583 -6.10 13.49 -3.21
CA VAL A 583 -7.17 13.55 -2.20
C VAL A 583 -7.09 14.86 -1.38
N HIS A 584 -5.90 15.21 -0.90
CA HIS A 584 -5.69 16.49 -0.21
C HIS A 584 -5.85 17.69 -1.16
N PHE A 585 -5.33 17.60 -2.38
CA PHE A 585 -5.40 18.65 -3.38
C PHE A 585 -6.86 19.00 -3.73
N ILE A 586 -7.72 18.00 -3.92
CA ILE A 586 -9.14 18.18 -4.20
C ILE A 586 -9.85 18.83 -3.00
N ARG A 587 -9.52 18.43 -1.77
CA ARG A 587 -10.03 19.09 -0.56
C ARG A 587 -9.59 20.54 -0.45
N LYS A 588 -8.36 20.87 -0.82
CA LYS A 588 -7.87 22.25 -0.86
C LYS A 588 -8.54 23.07 -1.97
N TYR A 589 -8.87 22.42 -3.09
CA TYR A 589 -9.56 23.02 -4.22
C TYR A 589 -11.02 23.39 -3.90
N ASP A 590 -11.73 22.51 -3.19
CA ASP A 590 -13.12 22.71 -2.73
C ASP A 590 -13.25 22.43 -1.22
N PRO A 591 -12.78 23.36 -0.34
CA PRO A 591 -12.73 23.15 1.11
C PRO A 591 -14.09 22.88 1.75
N ASP A 592 -15.14 23.52 1.23
CA ASP A 592 -16.51 23.37 1.72
C ASP A 592 -17.20 22.10 1.16
N GLN A 593 -16.55 21.38 0.25
CA GLN A 593 -17.06 20.17 -0.41
C GLN A 593 -18.45 20.38 -1.03
N THR A 594 -18.59 21.51 -1.74
CA THR A 594 -19.87 21.94 -2.31
C THR A 594 -19.97 21.75 -3.82
N LYS A 595 -18.83 21.64 -4.51
CA LYS A 595 -18.70 21.63 -5.96
C LYS A 595 -18.19 20.29 -6.50
N ILE A 596 -17.38 19.57 -5.72
CA ILE A 596 -16.68 18.37 -6.14
C ILE A 596 -17.07 17.18 -5.26
N TYR A 597 -17.39 16.07 -5.91
CA TYR A 597 -17.65 14.77 -5.32
C TYR A 597 -16.64 13.76 -5.87
N PRO A 598 -15.57 13.44 -5.12
CA PRO A 598 -14.66 12.38 -5.50
C PRO A 598 -15.33 11.03 -5.21
N VAL A 599 -15.66 10.27 -6.25
CA VAL A 599 -16.28 8.95 -6.09
C VAL A 599 -15.23 7.97 -5.61
N PHE A 600 -14.13 7.88 -6.35
CA PHE A 600 -12.90 7.23 -5.94
C PHE A 600 -11.71 8.01 -6.49
N VAL A 601 -10.60 7.91 -5.77
CA VAL A 601 -9.29 8.42 -6.18
C VAL A 601 -8.31 7.41 -5.62
N GLY A 602 -7.64 6.64 -6.49
CA GLY A 602 -6.58 5.79 -6.00
C GLY A 602 -6.01 4.76 -6.95
N GLY A 603 -4.90 4.15 -6.53
CA GLY A 603 -4.03 3.39 -7.43
C GLY A 603 -3.41 4.34 -8.44
N ASP A 604 -3.88 4.27 -9.68
CA ASP A 604 -3.45 5.05 -10.85
C ASP A 604 -4.64 5.70 -11.59
N ASP A 605 -5.86 5.62 -11.05
CA ASP A 605 -7.06 6.19 -11.65
C ASP A 605 -7.92 7.01 -10.66
N LEU A 606 -8.83 7.80 -11.21
CA LEU A 606 -9.81 8.57 -10.45
C LEU A 606 -11.13 8.71 -11.18
N PHE A 607 -12.21 8.84 -10.41
CA PHE A 607 -13.51 9.25 -10.90
C PHE A 607 -14.13 10.28 -9.99
N ILE A 608 -14.44 11.45 -10.55
CA ILE A 608 -14.95 12.61 -9.84
C ILE A 608 -16.24 13.06 -10.54
N VAL A 609 -17.25 13.44 -9.76
CA VAL A 609 -18.45 14.12 -10.24
C VAL A 609 -18.45 15.51 -9.64
N GLY A 610 -18.74 16.53 -10.43
CA GLY A 610 -18.78 17.89 -9.91
C GLY A 610 -19.63 18.80 -10.76
N ASN A 611 -19.71 20.06 -10.35
CA ASN A 611 -20.23 21.10 -11.22
C ASN A 611 -19.30 21.22 -12.46
N TRP A 612 -19.84 21.55 -13.63
CA TRP A 612 -19.09 21.39 -14.88
C TRP A 612 -17.85 22.31 -14.97
N GLU A 613 -17.94 23.54 -14.46
CA GLU A 613 -16.85 24.53 -14.49
C GLU A 613 -15.67 24.10 -13.61
N ALA A 614 -15.96 23.73 -12.36
CA ALA A 614 -14.98 23.29 -11.39
C ALA A 614 -14.32 21.98 -11.83
N THR A 615 -15.09 21.06 -12.43
CA THR A 615 -14.57 19.78 -12.90
C THR A 615 -13.56 19.97 -14.04
N VAL A 616 -13.83 20.86 -15.00
CA VAL A 616 -12.91 21.16 -16.11
C VAL A 616 -11.63 21.86 -15.62
N ASP A 617 -11.75 22.85 -14.72
CA ASP A 617 -10.59 23.51 -14.13
C ASP A 617 -9.75 22.55 -13.27
N LEU A 618 -10.41 21.67 -12.51
CA LEU A 618 -9.76 20.65 -11.71
C LEU A 618 -8.98 19.66 -12.59
N ALA A 619 -9.54 19.21 -13.71
CA ALA A 619 -8.84 18.31 -14.65
C ALA A 619 -7.53 18.91 -15.15
N ARG A 620 -7.55 20.19 -15.55
CA ARG A 620 -6.35 20.93 -15.96
C ARG A 620 -5.32 20.99 -14.83
N LYS A 621 -5.75 21.34 -13.63
CA LYS A 621 -4.87 21.46 -12.46
C LYS A 621 -4.26 20.12 -12.02
N ILE A 622 -5.02 19.04 -12.04
CA ILE A 622 -4.51 17.69 -11.75
C ILE A 622 -3.39 17.33 -12.72
N ARG A 623 -3.60 17.56 -14.02
CA ARG A 623 -2.58 17.33 -15.06
C ARG A 623 -1.32 18.18 -14.82
N GLU A 624 -1.48 19.47 -14.52
CA GLU A 624 -0.36 20.37 -14.20
C GLU A 624 0.43 19.88 -12.98
N SER A 625 -0.25 19.52 -11.89
CA SER A 625 0.40 18.99 -10.69
C SER A 625 1.11 17.65 -10.93
N PHE A 626 0.55 16.77 -11.76
CA PHE A 626 1.22 15.51 -12.12
C PHE A 626 2.46 15.75 -12.99
N GLN A 627 2.40 16.71 -13.92
CA GLN A 627 3.57 17.13 -14.69
C GLN A 627 4.66 17.72 -13.79
N GLU A 628 4.30 18.48 -12.75
CA GLU A 628 5.26 18.94 -11.75
C GLU A 628 5.85 17.78 -10.96
N TYR A 629 5.01 16.85 -10.50
CA TYR A 629 5.42 15.67 -9.73
C TYR A 629 6.44 14.79 -10.48
N THR A 630 6.27 14.65 -11.79
CA THR A 630 7.10 13.79 -12.65
C THR A 630 8.26 14.54 -13.32
N GLY A 631 8.45 15.83 -13.04
CA GLY A 631 9.51 16.64 -13.65
C GLY A 631 9.30 16.92 -15.14
N LYS A 632 8.03 16.97 -15.58
CA LYS A 632 7.59 17.16 -16.97
C LYS A 632 8.14 16.09 -17.91
N ASN A 633 8.38 14.90 -17.38
CA ASN A 633 8.84 13.77 -18.17
C ASN A 633 7.70 13.29 -19.09
N PRO A 634 7.87 13.30 -20.42
CA PRO A 634 6.80 13.02 -21.38
C PRO A 634 6.31 11.57 -21.37
N ILE A 635 7.01 10.65 -20.70
CA ILE A 635 6.59 9.25 -20.58
C ILE A 635 5.46 9.09 -19.55
N PHE A 636 5.35 10.01 -18.59
CA PHE A 636 4.33 9.96 -17.54
C PHE A 636 3.22 10.97 -17.84
N THR A 637 2.07 10.48 -18.29
CA THR A 637 0.91 11.29 -18.68
C THR A 637 -0.40 10.75 -18.09
N LEU A 638 -1.39 11.64 -17.94
CA LEU A 638 -2.76 11.37 -17.46
C LEU A 638 -3.81 11.69 -18.53
#